data_AF-A0A4Y2R5X6-F1
#
_entry.id   AF-A0A4Y2R5X6-F1
#
_cell.length_a   1.000
_cell.length_b   1.000
_cell.length_c   1.000
_cell.angle_alpha   90.00
_cell.angle_beta   90.00
_cell.angle_gamma   90.00
#
_symmetry.space_group_name_H-M   'P 1'
#
loop_
_entity.id
_entity.type
_entity.pdbx_description
1 polymer ?
#
loop_
_entity_poly.entity_id
_entity_poly.type
_entity_poly.pdbx_seq_one_letter_code
_entity_poly.pdbx_strand_id
1 'polypeptide(L)'
;MVSEGIYFQEQALNYLGEKFAVKLNLPSWYSHAEIAKFLLDQCICVHLETGEEKFNFLVLMIQKLFAVVKNECALESADNLMSQEILTPGSLYLIVLKERLYSWLTSVRVNIEKKLKSAKVSVLTLALMRDCFARSMDITRSVENVLATGNFVPRYESSLQQNTGLVIVADKLNFWRYLSHFRAVHRGAFFAQMRTTTVRKLLPEAWGFLCPVHTPDGTPCGLLNHMALTCEVVSSEPSKDHLYNLFCKYGMIPSDDPISVHSDFYTVMFDGKLVGRVLEKMAHNFVMKLRSLKSLGEQKVPNHMEICFIPRTKHASQFPGIFIFTTLARMMRPVKNLITNATELVGTMEQVYLHVALKPEDVVPGLTFHQEIAPTNALSILANQIPYSDFNQSPRNMYECQMGKQTMGTSCHALRYRSDNKLYHLRTPQSPVVRPEMHDYFHMDDFPLGTNAIVAVISYSGYDMEDAIVLNKSSVERGFKHASIYKTEIINLRSIAGDRGTQKTFAFAREKDGKNSDFIDADGLPYIGTRLNYGDPICCYIDQTTGNATYVKYKSVEVAFVEDVKLLGNDSGTDTNQQVAIKYRIPRNPIIGDKFASRHGQKGICSIMLPQEDLPFTDSGMTPDIIFNPHGFPSRMTIGMMIESMAGKSAAINGTLYDATPFTFSENDTAIEYFGECLKKAGYDYYGTERMYSGVSGEELEADIFFGLVYYQRLRHMVSDKYQVRTTGPVDPLTRQPVKGRKRDGGVRFGEMERDALIAHGTAGLLQDRLFMCSDASQQHVCAKCQNLLSPILKNQESPFNVHKEWKEWTCRLCGSNEDVVLIDIPYVLRYLCAELAAVNITVNMEIGDFM
;
A
#
# COMPACT_ATOMS: atom_id res chain seq x y z
N MET A 1 -4.93 22.24 -47.34
CA MET A 1 -5.56 23.55 -47.08
C MET A 1 -5.89 24.29 -48.36
N VAL A 2 -4.93 24.76 -49.17
CA VAL A 2 -5.25 25.43 -50.46
C VAL A 2 -5.91 24.45 -51.46
N SER A 3 -5.46 23.19 -51.48
CA SER A 3 -6.07 22.10 -52.24
C SER A 3 -7.48 21.71 -51.78
N GLU A 4 -7.90 22.15 -50.59
CA GLU A 4 -9.23 21.89 -50.01
C GLU A 4 -10.12 23.13 -50.05
N GLY A 5 -9.68 24.23 -50.69
CA GLY A 5 -10.46 25.45 -50.85
C GLY A 5 -10.59 26.32 -49.59
N ILE A 6 -9.71 26.15 -48.60
CA ILE A 6 -9.74 26.88 -47.32
C ILE A 6 -8.81 28.09 -47.39
N TYR A 7 -9.38 29.30 -47.41
CA TYR A 7 -8.65 30.57 -47.47
C TYR A 7 -8.90 31.47 -46.26
N PHE A 8 -10.12 31.42 -45.70
CA PHE A 8 -10.53 32.25 -44.56
C PHE A 8 -10.76 31.41 -43.30
N GLN A 9 -10.63 32.04 -42.13
CA GLN A 9 -10.82 31.39 -40.83
C GLN A 9 -12.19 30.70 -40.70
N GLU A 10 -13.25 31.34 -41.19
CA GLU A 10 -14.61 30.80 -41.15
C GLU A 10 -14.76 29.51 -41.95
N GLN A 11 -14.09 29.41 -43.10
CA GLN A 11 -14.06 28.19 -43.91
C GLN A 11 -13.33 27.06 -43.18
N ALA A 12 -12.24 27.38 -42.48
CA ALA A 12 -11.51 26.40 -41.67
C ALA A 12 -12.35 25.88 -40.49
N LEU A 13 -13.09 26.78 -39.82
CA LEU A 13 -14.00 26.40 -38.73
C LEU A 13 -15.14 25.51 -39.25
N ASN A 14 -15.77 25.86 -40.36
CA ASN A 14 -16.82 25.03 -40.95
C ASN A 14 -16.30 23.65 -41.37
N TYR A 15 -15.11 23.58 -41.96
CA TYR A 15 -14.48 22.32 -42.34
C TYR A 15 -14.20 21.42 -41.12
N LEU A 16 -13.62 21.98 -40.04
CA LEU A 16 -13.40 21.24 -38.80
C LEU A 16 -14.73 20.75 -38.19
N GLY A 17 -15.74 21.61 -38.16
CA GLY A 17 -17.05 21.28 -37.62
C GLY A 17 -17.73 20.12 -38.35
N GLU A 18 -17.65 20.10 -39.69
CA GLU A 18 -18.15 19.01 -40.52
C GLU A 18 -17.50 17.67 -40.14
N LYS A 19 -16.18 17.64 -39.96
CA LYS A 19 -15.44 16.40 -39.64
C LYS A 19 -15.68 15.89 -38.22
N PHE A 20 -15.86 16.79 -37.24
CA PHE A 20 -15.99 16.41 -35.83
C PHE A 20 -17.43 16.33 -35.32
N ALA A 21 -18.44 16.68 -36.13
CA ALA A 21 -19.85 16.68 -35.74
C ALA A 21 -20.33 15.35 -35.14
N VAL A 22 -19.97 14.22 -35.76
CA VAL A 22 -20.41 12.89 -35.31
C VAL A 22 -19.73 12.48 -34.00
N LYS A 23 -18.44 12.81 -33.83
CA LYS A 23 -17.63 12.35 -32.69
C LYS A 23 -17.97 13.06 -31.38
N LEU A 24 -18.26 14.36 -31.44
CA LEU A 24 -18.50 15.18 -30.24
C LEU A 24 -19.92 15.02 -29.66
N ASN A 25 -20.83 14.35 -30.38
CA ASN A 25 -22.23 14.10 -29.97
C ASN A 25 -22.96 15.35 -29.44
N LEU A 26 -22.66 16.49 -30.06
CA LEU A 26 -23.25 17.79 -29.76
C LEU A 26 -24.67 17.88 -30.34
N PRO A 27 -25.49 18.84 -29.88
CA PRO A 27 -26.84 19.00 -30.38
C PRO A 27 -26.90 19.23 -31.89
N SER A 28 -27.90 18.67 -32.56
CA SER A 28 -28.06 18.76 -34.02
C SER A 28 -28.34 20.17 -34.54
N TRP A 29 -28.68 21.11 -33.65
CA TRP A 29 -28.91 22.52 -33.99
C TRP A 29 -27.64 23.38 -33.93
N TYR A 30 -26.50 22.81 -33.52
CA TYR A 30 -25.22 23.53 -33.58
C TYR A 30 -24.75 23.62 -35.02
N SER A 31 -24.37 24.82 -35.45
CA SER A 31 -23.68 25.03 -36.73
C SER A 31 -22.29 24.37 -36.72
N HIS A 32 -21.76 24.05 -37.90
CA HIS A 32 -20.41 23.49 -38.01
C HIS A 32 -19.35 24.41 -37.38
N ALA A 33 -19.45 25.72 -37.58
CA ALA A 33 -18.57 26.69 -36.92
C ALA A 33 -18.63 26.63 -35.38
N GLU A 34 -19.81 26.43 -34.77
CA GLU A 34 -19.95 26.30 -33.31
C GLU A 34 -19.37 24.98 -32.78
N ILE A 35 -19.53 23.88 -33.53
CA ILE A 35 -18.90 22.59 -33.20
C ILE A 35 -17.37 22.73 -33.21
N ALA A 36 -16.80 23.43 -34.19
CA ALA A 36 -15.37 23.68 -34.25
C ALA A 36 -14.88 24.59 -33.12
N LYS A 37 -15.63 25.62 -32.75
CA LYS A 37 -15.31 26.45 -31.57
C LYS A 37 -15.31 25.62 -30.28
N PHE A 38 -16.33 24.78 -30.09
CA PHE A 38 -16.38 23.87 -28.94
C PHE A 38 -15.14 22.97 -28.87
N LEU A 39 -14.70 22.41 -30.00
CA LEU A 39 -13.48 21.60 -30.08
C LEU A 39 -12.23 22.41 -29.67
N LEU A 40 -12.08 23.63 -30.19
CA LEU A 40 -10.94 24.49 -29.87
C LEU A 40 -10.95 24.91 -28.39
N ASP A 41 -12.12 25.09 -27.80
CA ASP A 41 -12.26 25.56 -26.42
C ASP A 41 -12.13 24.43 -25.39
N GLN A 42 -12.66 23.24 -25.68
CA GLN A 42 -12.73 22.15 -24.72
C GLN A 42 -11.66 21.06 -24.92
N CYS A 43 -10.97 21.02 -26.07
CA CYS A 43 -10.01 19.94 -26.35
C CYS A 43 -8.57 20.44 -26.62
N ILE A 44 -8.37 21.67 -27.07
CA ILE A 44 -7.05 22.17 -27.48
C ILE A 44 -6.58 23.27 -26.53
N CYS A 45 -5.46 23.02 -25.84
CA CYS A 45 -4.83 23.97 -24.91
C CYS A 45 -5.84 24.62 -23.95
N VAL A 46 -6.63 23.79 -23.26
CA VAL A 46 -7.78 24.21 -22.42
C VAL A 46 -7.42 25.11 -21.22
N HIS A 47 -6.14 25.27 -20.92
CA HIS A 47 -5.64 26.17 -19.89
C HIS A 47 -5.56 27.63 -20.35
N LEU A 48 -5.74 27.89 -21.66
CA LEU A 48 -5.72 29.22 -22.27
C LEU A 48 -7.13 29.64 -22.70
N GLU A 49 -7.44 30.92 -22.53
CA GLU A 49 -8.80 31.44 -22.73
C GLU A 49 -9.00 31.94 -24.15
N THR A 50 -8.02 32.65 -24.72
CA THR A 50 -8.18 33.31 -26.02
C THR A 50 -7.54 32.55 -27.17
N GLY A 51 -8.06 32.73 -28.38
CA GLY A 51 -7.52 32.11 -29.59
C GLY A 51 -6.09 32.59 -29.92
N GLU A 52 -5.77 33.84 -29.59
CA GLU A 52 -4.43 34.40 -29.77
C GLU A 52 -3.40 33.79 -28.81
N GLU A 53 -3.76 33.62 -27.52
CA GLU A 53 -2.91 32.92 -26.56
C GLU A 53 -2.62 31.48 -27.01
N LYS A 54 -3.66 30.76 -27.45
CA LYS A 54 -3.52 29.39 -27.99
C LYS A 54 -2.62 29.37 -29.21
N PHE A 55 -2.78 30.32 -30.12
CA PHE A 55 -1.93 30.44 -31.30
C PHE A 55 -0.46 30.66 -30.92
N ASN A 56 -0.18 31.66 -30.08
CA ASN A 56 1.16 31.99 -29.62
C ASN A 56 1.84 30.82 -28.90
N PHE A 57 1.09 30.10 -28.05
CA PHE A 57 1.58 28.91 -27.37
C PHE A 57 1.90 27.77 -28.35
N LEU A 58 1.02 27.49 -29.32
CA LEU A 58 1.26 26.47 -30.34
C LEU A 58 2.49 26.80 -31.21
N VAL A 59 2.70 28.08 -31.55
CA VAL A 59 3.91 28.53 -32.24
C VAL A 59 5.15 28.21 -31.40
N LEU A 60 5.12 28.48 -30.09
CA LEU A 60 6.22 28.15 -29.19
C LEU A 60 6.46 26.63 -29.10
N MET A 61 5.40 25.81 -29.06
CA MET A 61 5.53 24.35 -29.10
C MET A 61 6.22 23.86 -30.37
N ILE A 62 5.86 24.44 -31.53
CA ILE A 62 6.50 24.13 -32.81
C ILE A 62 7.97 24.56 -32.82
N GLN A 63 8.29 25.73 -32.26
CA GLN A 63 9.68 26.18 -32.09
C GLN A 63 10.49 25.22 -31.22
N LYS A 64 9.95 24.78 -30.08
CA LYS A 64 10.57 23.77 -29.22
C LYS A 64 10.77 22.44 -29.95
N LEU A 65 9.77 22.00 -30.74
CA LEU A 65 9.88 20.80 -31.56
C LEU A 65 11.02 20.92 -32.58
N PHE A 66 11.13 22.04 -33.30
CA PHE A 66 12.23 22.25 -34.24
C PHE A 66 13.59 22.31 -33.54
N ALA A 67 13.69 22.92 -32.36
CA ALA A 67 14.93 22.95 -31.58
C ALA A 67 15.37 21.53 -31.17
N VAL A 68 14.45 20.67 -30.75
CA VAL A 68 14.74 19.26 -30.43
C VAL A 68 15.17 18.49 -31.68
N VAL A 69 14.47 18.65 -32.82
CA VAL A 69 14.82 17.97 -34.08
C VAL A 69 16.19 18.41 -34.61
N LYS A 70 16.58 19.67 -34.38
CA LYS A 70 17.90 20.21 -34.72
C LYS A 70 19.01 19.81 -33.73
N ASN A 71 18.69 19.07 -32.67
CA ASN A 71 19.59 18.77 -31.55
C ASN A 71 20.13 20.02 -30.82
N GLU A 72 19.38 21.13 -30.85
CA GLU A 72 19.67 22.32 -30.04
C GLU A 72 19.16 22.14 -28.59
N CYS A 73 18.21 21.24 -28.38
CA CYS A 73 17.64 20.90 -27.06
C CYS A 73 17.71 19.39 -26.80
N ALA A 74 17.94 19.03 -25.53
CA ALA A 74 17.93 17.65 -25.07
C ALA A 74 16.50 17.11 -24.96
N LEU A 75 16.36 15.78 -25.10
CA LEU A 75 15.09 15.09 -24.86
C LEU A 75 14.79 15.06 -23.35
N GLU A 76 13.61 15.56 -22.98
CA GLU A 76 13.12 15.55 -21.61
C GLU A 76 12.47 14.19 -21.28
N SER A 77 12.75 13.66 -20.10
CA SER A 77 12.14 12.42 -19.60
C SER A 77 10.91 12.72 -18.76
N ALA A 78 9.77 12.10 -19.08
CA ALA A 78 8.56 12.17 -18.27
C ALA A 78 8.69 11.45 -16.91
N ASP A 79 9.76 10.66 -16.73
CA ASP A 79 10.03 9.96 -15.47
C ASP A 79 10.79 10.82 -14.46
N ASN A 80 11.33 11.97 -14.90
CA ASN A 80 11.98 12.91 -14.01
C ASN A 80 10.93 13.66 -13.18
N LEU A 81 11.19 13.80 -11.87
CA LEU A 81 10.30 14.47 -10.93
C LEU A 81 10.10 15.95 -11.28
N MET A 82 11.06 16.58 -11.97
CA MET A 82 10.94 17.97 -12.44
C MET A 82 9.76 18.20 -13.39
N SER A 83 9.28 17.15 -14.06
CA SER A 83 8.17 17.21 -15.04
C SER A 83 6.91 16.55 -14.51
N GLN A 84 6.82 16.31 -13.20
CA GLN A 84 5.72 15.62 -12.54
C GLN A 84 5.04 16.51 -11.50
N GLU A 85 3.77 16.24 -11.28
CA GLU A 85 2.93 16.85 -10.24
C GLU A 85 2.18 15.75 -9.47
N ILE A 86 1.60 16.10 -8.32
CA ILE A 86 0.86 15.16 -7.47
C ILE A 86 -0.64 15.35 -7.66
N LEU A 87 -1.30 14.37 -8.26
CA LEU A 87 -2.75 14.31 -8.25
C LEU A 87 -3.26 14.11 -6.80
N THR A 88 -3.83 15.17 -6.23
CA THR A 88 -4.34 15.12 -4.86
C THR A 88 -5.63 14.30 -4.77
N PRO A 89 -5.93 13.68 -3.60
CA PRO A 89 -7.19 12.96 -3.39
C PRO A 89 -8.43 13.83 -3.62
N GLY A 90 -8.37 15.12 -3.25
CA GLY A 90 -9.45 16.07 -3.47
C GLY A 90 -9.70 16.31 -4.96
N SER A 91 -8.64 16.57 -5.73
CA SER A 91 -8.73 16.71 -7.19
C SER A 91 -9.27 15.45 -7.86
N LEU A 92 -8.81 14.26 -7.44
CA LEU A 92 -9.33 12.99 -7.95
C LEU A 92 -10.82 12.82 -7.62
N TYR A 93 -11.23 13.16 -6.41
CA TYR A 93 -12.63 13.10 -6.00
C TYR A 93 -13.51 14.05 -6.83
N LEU A 94 -13.02 15.26 -7.14
CA LEU A 94 -13.71 16.20 -8.02
C LEU A 94 -13.84 15.67 -9.46
N ILE A 95 -12.81 15.01 -9.99
CA ILE A 95 -12.87 14.34 -11.30
C ILE A 95 -13.96 13.27 -11.29
N VAL A 96 -13.99 12.41 -10.27
CA VAL A 96 -15.02 11.37 -10.12
C VAL A 96 -16.41 12.00 -10.02
N LEU A 97 -16.57 13.03 -9.19
CA LEU A 97 -17.85 13.70 -9.00
C LEU A 97 -18.35 14.38 -10.28
N LYS A 98 -17.48 15.12 -10.98
CA LYS A 98 -17.78 15.74 -12.28
C LYS A 98 -18.29 14.70 -13.28
N GLU A 99 -17.60 13.58 -13.39
CA GLU A 99 -17.96 12.50 -14.31
C GLU A 99 -19.31 11.84 -13.96
N ARG A 100 -19.59 11.63 -12.66
CA ARG A 100 -20.87 11.08 -12.21
C ARG A 100 -22.03 12.06 -12.42
N LEU A 101 -21.81 13.36 -12.18
CA LEU A 101 -22.79 14.39 -12.48
C LEU A 101 -23.09 14.49 -13.98
N TYR A 102 -22.07 14.43 -14.82
CA TYR A 102 -22.25 14.46 -16.27
C TYR A 102 -22.96 13.19 -16.79
N SER A 103 -22.62 12.03 -16.24
CA SER A 103 -23.34 10.77 -16.51
C SER A 103 -24.80 10.84 -16.07
N TRP A 104 -25.08 11.48 -14.93
CA TRP A 104 -26.43 11.71 -14.43
C TRP A 104 -27.23 12.61 -15.36
N LEU A 105 -26.68 13.76 -15.77
CA LEU A 105 -27.31 14.67 -16.75
C LEU A 105 -27.61 13.96 -18.07
N THR A 106 -26.68 13.15 -18.57
CA THR A 106 -26.89 12.36 -19.80
C THR A 106 -28.00 11.32 -19.59
N SER A 107 -28.05 10.65 -18.44
CA SER A 107 -29.12 9.70 -18.12
C SER A 107 -30.49 10.40 -18.07
N VAL A 108 -30.56 11.61 -17.51
CA VAL A 108 -31.77 12.43 -17.49
C VAL A 108 -32.20 12.78 -18.92
N ARG A 109 -31.28 13.25 -19.76
CA ARG A 109 -31.54 13.57 -21.17
C ARG A 109 -32.11 12.35 -21.91
N VAL A 110 -31.45 11.20 -21.81
CA VAL A 110 -31.89 9.96 -22.49
C VAL A 110 -33.27 9.52 -22.01
N ASN A 111 -33.57 9.66 -20.71
CA ASN A 111 -34.89 9.33 -20.17
C ASN A 111 -35.98 10.27 -20.70
N ILE A 112 -35.68 11.56 -20.84
CA ILE A 112 -36.57 12.54 -21.46
C ILE A 112 -36.80 12.21 -22.94
N GLU A 113 -35.74 11.98 -23.71
CA GLU A 113 -35.82 11.63 -25.13
C GLU A 113 -36.62 10.33 -25.37
N LYS A 114 -36.40 9.30 -24.54
CA LYS A 114 -37.17 8.04 -24.59
C LYS A 114 -38.66 8.28 -24.36
N LYS A 115 -39.02 9.11 -23.39
CA LYS A 115 -40.43 9.43 -23.12
C LYS A 115 -41.07 10.30 -24.19
N LEU A 116 -40.34 11.26 -24.74
CA LEU A 116 -40.80 12.07 -25.87
C LEU A 116 -41.04 11.20 -27.13
N LYS A 117 -40.26 10.15 -27.31
CA LYS A 117 -40.46 9.17 -28.40
C LYS A 117 -41.60 8.18 -28.11
N SER A 118 -41.78 7.74 -26.85
CA SER A 118 -42.77 6.71 -26.50
C SER A 118 -44.18 7.26 -26.25
N ALA A 119 -44.28 8.47 -25.69
CA ALA A 119 -45.53 9.13 -25.42
C ALA A 119 -45.61 10.34 -26.35
N LYS A 120 -46.71 10.50 -27.10
CA LYS A 120 -47.01 11.68 -27.94
C LYS A 120 -47.22 12.95 -27.09
N VAL A 121 -46.26 13.26 -26.22
CA VAL A 121 -46.27 14.33 -25.23
C VAL A 121 -45.44 15.45 -25.83
N SER A 122 -46.10 16.56 -26.14
CA SER A 122 -45.47 17.76 -26.72
C SER A 122 -44.93 18.72 -25.67
N VAL A 123 -45.30 18.57 -24.38
CA VAL A 123 -44.98 19.53 -23.31
C VAL A 123 -44.36 18.84 -22.10
N LEU A 124 -43.26 19.43 -21.61
CA LEU A 124 -42.48 18.93 -20.48
C LEU A 124 -43.09 19.41 -19.16
N THR A 125 -43.84 18.55 -18.46
CA THR A 125 -44.48 18.89 -17.17
C THR A 125 -43.57 18.59 -15.97
N LEU A 126 -43.78 19.28 -14.85
CA LEU A 126 -43.05 19.05 -13.58
C LEU A 126 -43.14 17.59 -13.10
N ALA A 127 -44.30 16.95 -13.27
CA ALA A 127 -44.50 15.56 -12.91
C ALA A 127 -43.65 14.60 -13.78
N LEU A 128 -43.57 14.88 -15.09
CA LEU A 128 -42.73 14.12 -16.01
C LEU A 128 -41.24 14.24 -15.64
N MET A 129 -40.79 15.45 -15.28
CA MET A 129 -39.41 15.69 -14.83
C MET A 129 -39.10 14.94 -13.55
N ARG A 130 -39.98 15.00 -12.54
CA ARG A 130 -39.79 14.25 -11.29
C ARG A 130 -39.66 12.74 -11.52
N ASP A 131 -40.48 12.16 -12.40
CA ASP A 131 -40.36 10.74 -12.75
C ASP A 131 -39.08 10.44 -13.55
N CYS A 132 -38.64 11.34 -14.43
CA CYS A 132 -37.35 11.19 -15.13
C CYS A 132 -36.15 11.27 -14.18
N PHE A 133 -36.20 12.15 -13.18
CA PHE A 133 -35.18 12.26 -12.13
C PHE A 133 -35.18 11.03 -11.21
N ALA A 134 -36.35 10.54 -10.79
CA ALA A 134 -36.46 9.36 -9.94
C ALA A 134 -35.90 8.08 -10.61
N ARG A 135 -35.97 7.99 -11.94
CA ARG A 135 -35.43 6.87 -12.74
C ARG A 135 -33.96 7.05 -13.15
N SER A 136 -33.33 8.16 -12.79
CA SER A 136 -31.94 8.43 -13.10
C SER A 136 -30.99 7.74 -12.11
N MET A 137 -29.70 7.68 -12.45
CA MET A 137 -28.69 7.03 -11.64
C MET A 137 -28.50 7.73 -10.28
N ASP A 138 -28.36 6.95 -9.21
CA ASP A 138 -27.95 7.45 -7.89
C ASP A 138 -26.45 7.73 -7.85
N ILE A 139 -26.11 9.01 -7.69
CA ILE A 139 -24.72 9.49 -7.64
C ILE A 139 -24.05 9.02 -6.34
N THR A 140 -24.77 9.04 -5.21
CA THR A 140 -24.23 8.73 -3.88
C THR A 140 -23.70 7.30 -3.86
N ARG A 141 -24.55 6.32 -4.23
CA ARG A 141 -24.15 4.92 -4.31
C ARG A 141 -23.02 4.68 -5.31
N SER A 142 -23.00 5.44 -6.41
CA SER A 142 -21.93 5.33 -7.41
C SER A 142 -20.58 5.77 -6.84
N VAL A 143 -20.53 6.88 -6.12
CA VAL A 143 -19.31 7.39 -5.47
C VAL A 143 -18.88 6.48 -4.32
N GLU A 144 -19.81 6.00 -3.49
CA GLU A 144 -19.53 5.02 -2.44
C GLU A 144 -18.89 3.75 -2.98
N ASN A 145 -19.37 3.23 -4.13
CA ASN A 145 -18.76 2.08 -4.77
C ASN A 145 -17.32 2.35 -5.23
N VAL A 146 -17.01 3.56 -5.71
CA VAL A 146 -15.63 3.95 -6.09
C VAL A 146 -14.75 3.98 -4.85
N LEU A 147 -15.22 4.56 -3.73
CA LEU A 147 -14.47 4.59 -2.47
C LEU A 147 -14.29 3.19 -1.86
N ALA A 148 -15.31 2.34 -1.94
CA ALA A 148 -15.26 0.99 -1.36
C ALA A 148 -14.37 0.03 -2.16
N THR A 149 -14.34 0.16 -3.49
CA THR A 149 -13.60 -0.78 -4.37
C THR A 149 -12.29 -0.22 -4.91
N GLY A 150 -12.10 1.10 -4.89
CA GLY A 150 -10.99 1.78 -5.53
C GLY A 150 -11.02 1.74 -7.06
N ASN A 151 -12.14 1.32 -7.65
CA ASN A 151 -12.30 1.19 -9.10
C ASN A 151 -13.12 2.34 -9.68
N PHE A 152 -12.53 3.07 -10.62
CA PHE A 152 -13.16 4.14 -11.36
C PHE A 152 -12.98 3.91 -12.85
N VAL A 153 -14.08 3.57 -13.53
CA VAL A 153 -14.12 3.47 -14.99
C VAL A 153 -14.85 4.71 -15.53
N PRO A 154 -14.13 5.68 -16.11
CA PRO A 154 -14.72 6.84 -16.76
C PRO A 154 -15.48 6.42 -18.02
N ARG A 155 -16.53 7.15 -18.39
CA ARG A 155 -17.33 6.91 -19.59
C ARG A 155 -17.04 7.89 -20.72
N TYR A 156 -16.62 9.11 -20.37
CA TYR A 156 -16.37 10.17 -21.34
C TYR A 156 -14.88 10.32 -21.53
N GLU A 157 -14.18 10.95 -20.58
CA GLU A 157 -12.72 11.08 -20.63
C GLU A 157 -12.14 11.09 -19.22
N SER A 158 -11.04 10.38 -19.05
CA SER A 158 -10.14 10.56 -17.92
C SER A 158 -8.73 10.53 -18.44
N SER A 159 -7.92 11.49 -18.02
CA SER A 159 -6.48 11.53 -18.25
C SER A 159 -5.73 10.45 -17.44
N LEU A 160 -6.43 9.73 -16.55
CA LEU A 160 -5.83 8.68 -15.74
C LEU A 160 -5.54 7.43 -16.58
N GLN A 161 -4.29 6.99 -16.55
CA GLN A 161 -3.84 5.75 -17.19
C GLN A 161 -4.29 4.49 -16.43
N GLN A 162 -4.83 4.63 -15.22
CA GLN A 162 -5.27 3.53 -14.37
C GLN A 162 -6.70 3.74 -13.87
N ASN A 163 -7.45 2.64 -13.80
CA ASN A 163 -8.86 2.63 -13.39
C ASN A 163 -9.09 1.88 -12.07
N THR A 164 -8.06 1.23 -11.52
CA THR A 164 -8.15 0.41 -10.31
C THR A 164 -7.07 0.80 -9.31
N GLY A 165 -7.29 0.46 -8.04
CA GLY A 165 -6.32 0.72 -6.97
C GLY A 165 -6.15 2.20 -6.62
N LEU A 166 -7.17 3.03 -6.90
CA LEU A 166 -7.15 4.46 -6.59
C LEU A 166 -7.42 4.76 -5.11
N VAL A 167 -8.08 3.83 -4.41
CA VAL A 167 -8.39 3.94 -3.00
C VAL A 167 -7.83 2.72 -2.28
N ILE A 168 -7.20 2.96 -1.12
CA ILE A 168 -6.63 1.93 -0.27
C ILE A 168 -7.21 2.03 1.14
N VAL A 169 -7.20 0.90 1.85
CA VAL A 169 -7.55 0.89 3.27
C VAL A 169 -6.42 1.55 4.06
N ALA A 170 -6.75 2.57 4.85
CA ALA A 170 -5.83 3.17 5.81
C ALA A 170 -5.63 2.19 6.98
N ASP A 171 -4.58 1.36 6.89
CA ASP A 171 -4.33 0.29 7.85
C ASP A 171 -3.88 0.86 9.20
N LYS A 172 -4.56 0.44 10.28
CA LYS A 172 -4.29 0.84 11.67
C LYS A 172 -3.56 -0.24 12.45
N LEU A 173 -2.67 -0.96 11.77
CA LEU A 173 -1.78 -1.93 12.39
C LEU A 173 -0.96 -1.31 13.54
N ASN A 174 -0.35 -0.16 13.27
CA ASN A 174 0.32 0.71 14.22
C ASN A 174 0.28 2.16 13.69
N PHE A 175 0.73 3.12 14.49
CA PHE A 175 0.70 4.52 14.10
C PHE A 175 1.62 4.86 12.90
N TRP A 176 2.82 4.26 12.83
CA TRP A 176 3.75 4.46 11.72
C TRP A 176 3.16 4.03 10.37
N ARG A 177 2.47 2.90 10.33
CA ARG A 177 1.76 2.41 9.14
C ARG A 177 0.64 3.37 8.75
N TYR A 178 -0.16 3.79 9.72
CA TYR A 178 -1.26 4.73 9.49
C TYR A 178 -0.76 6.05 8.90
N LEU A 179 0.26 6.66 9.51
CA LEU A 179 0.86 7.90 9.06
C LEU A 179 1.49 7.79 7.66
N SER A 180 2.16 6.67 7.38
CA SER A 180 2.82 6.44 6.08
C SER A 180 1.85 6.50 4.90
N HIS A 181 0.57 6.10 5.09
CA HIS A 181 -0.43 6.16 4.03
C HIS A 181 -0.68 7.57 3.50
N PHE A 182 -0.58 8.60 4.35
CA PHE A 182 -0.86 9.98 3.97
C PHE A 182 0.34 10.70 3.35
N ARG A 183 1.54 10.12 3.46
CA ARG A 183 2.76 10.62 2.82
C ARG A 183 3.17 9.80 1.59
N ALA A 184 2.47 8.71 1.31
CA ALA A 184 2.78 7.83 0.20
C ALA A 184 2.37 8.44 -1.14
N VAL A 185 3.26 8.34 -2.13
CA VAL A 185 3.04 8.74 -3.52
C VAL A 185 3.36 7.53 -4.40
N HIS A 186 2.44 7.21 -5.31
CA HIS A 186 2.57 6.06 -6.19
C HIS A 186 2.58 6.50 -7.66
N ARG A 187 3.54 6.00 -8.44
CA ARG A 187 3.70 6.37 -9.86
C ARG A 187 2.53 5.90 -10.74
N GLY A 188 1.87 4.81 -10.36
CA GLY A 188 0.74 4.20 -11.06
C GLY A 188 0.93 2.71 -11.31
N ALA A 189 -0.15 1.92 -11.25
CA ALA A 189 -0.11 0.46 -11.44
C ALA A 189 0.32 0.07 -12.87
N PHE A 190 0.10 0.96 -13.83
CA PHE A 190 0.58 0.82 -15.21
C PHE A 190 2.10 0.61 -15.28
N PHE A 191 2.87 1.39 -14.50
CA PHE A 191 4.33 1.30 -14.47
C PHE A 191 4.84 0.06 -13.72
N ALA A 192 4.02 -0.57 -12.88
CA ALA A 192 4.40 -1.81 -12.21
C ALA A 192 4.50 -3.02 -13.17
N GLN A 193 3.80 -2.96 -14.30
CA GLN A 193 3.84 -4.01 -15.34
C GLN A 193 5.02 -3.84 -16.30
N MET A 194 5.61 -2.64 -16.35
CA MET A 194 6.78 -2.39 -17.20
C MET A 194 8.01 -3.12 -16.66
N ARG A 195 8.79 -3.70 -17.58
CA ARG A 195 10.06 -4.36 -17.27
C ARG A 195 11.24 -3.39 -17.16
N THR A 196 11.06 -2.12 -17.56
CA THR A 196 12.09 -1.09 -17.48
C THR A 196 12.31 -0.65 -16.03
N THR A 197 13.56 -0.42 -15.66
CA THR A 197 13.94 0.02 -14.31
C THR A 197 14.06 1.54 -14.19
N THR A 198 14.00 2.28 -15.30
CA THR A 198 14.16 3.74 -15.33
C THR A 198 13.21 4.45 -14.38
N VAL A 199 11.93 4.04 -14.38
CA VAL A 199 10.87 4.57 -13.52
C VAL A 199 11.05 4.26 -12.03
N ARG A 200 11.95 3.34 -11.69
CA ARG A 200 12.22 2.87 -10.31
C ARG A 200 13.48 3.48 -9.72
N LYS A 201 14.32 4.11 -10.55
CA LYS A 201 15.58 4.69 -10.10
C LYS A 201 15.31 5.93 -9.27
N LEU A 202 16.03 6.06 -8.17
CA LEU A 202 16.15 7.32 -7.46
C LEU A 202 16.96 8.28 -8.32
N LEU A 203 16.44 9.49 -8.51
CA LEU A 203 17.08 10.55 -9.30
C LEU A 203 17.43 11.73 -8.38
N PRO A 204 18.52 12.48 -8.65
CA PRO A 204 18.94 13.62 -7.83
C PRO A 204 17.87 14.71 -7.63
N GLU A 205 17.01 14.91 -8.63
CA GLU A 205 15.91 15.86 -8.62
C GLU A 205 14.86 15.56 -7.55
N ALA A 206 14.84 14.32 -7.03
CA ALA A 206 13.97 13.91 -5.94
C ALA A 206 14.42 14.43 -4.55
N TRP A 207 15.63 14.97 -4.44
CA TRP A 207 16.19 15.46 -3.19
C TRP A 207 15.28 16.48 -2.52
N GLY A 208 14.90 16.23 -1.26
CA GLY A 208 14.03 17.12 -0.48
C GLY A 208 12.53 17.03 -0.83
N PHE A 209 12.14 16.25 -1.85
CA PHE A 209 10.74 16.04 -2.23
C PHE A 209 10.27 14.62 -1.94
N LEU A 210 11.04 13.61 -2.38
CA LEU A 210 10.79 12.21 -2.07
C LEU A 210 11.95 11.68 -1.22
N CYS A 211 11.62 10.89 -0.21
CA CYS A 211 12.61 10.28 0.66
C CYS A 211 13.41 9.21 -0.10
N PRO A 212 14.75 9.23 -0.05
CA PRO A 212 15.59 8.25 -0.73
C PRO A 212 15.58 6.87 -0.05
N VAL A 213 15.17 6.81 1.21
CA VAL A 213 15.19 5.58 2.03
C VAL A 213 13.82 4.89 2.07
N HIS A 214 12.74 5.67 2.10
CA HIS A 214 11.41 5.16 2.43
C HIS A 214 10.65 4.67 1.20
N THR A 215 11.09 3.54 0.66
CA THR A 215 10.41 2.77 -0.39
C THR A 215 10.33 1.31 0.08
N PRO A 216 9.23 0.57 -0.20
CA PRO A 216 9.16 -0.85 0.14
C PRO A 216 10.11 -1.68 -0.74
N ASP A 217 10.51 -2.84 -0.23
CA ASP A 217 11.18 -3.85 -1.05
C ASP A 217 10.20 -4.60 -1.99
N GLY A 218 10.76 -5.44 -2.86
CA GLY A 218 9.99 -6.28 -3.78
C GLY A 218 9.40 -5.54 -4.98
N THR A 219 8.25 -6.02 -5.48
CA THR A 219 7.60 -5.48 -6.70
C THR A 219 7.30 -3.97 -6.67
N PRO A 220 6.89 -3.34 -5.54
CA PRO A 220 6.64 -1.89 -5.52
C PRO A 220 7.90 -1.01 -5.31
N CYS A 221 9.09 -1.60 -5.22
CA CYS A 221 10.34 -0.84 -5.00
C CYS A 221 10.57 0.23 -6.08
N GLY A 222 10.76 1.48 -5.62
CA GLY A 222 10.93 2.66 -6.46
C GLY A 222 9.65 3.22 -7.07
N LEU A 223 8.52 2.51 -7.01
CA LEU A 223 7.21 2.97 -7.53
C LEU A 223 6.32 3.55 -6.42
N LEU A 224 6.40 2.97 -5.22
CA LEU A 224 5.74 3.48 -4.03
C LEU A 224 6.76 4.20 -3.16
N ASN A 225 6.80 5.52 -3.26
CA ASN A 225 7.73 6.35 -2.48
C ASN A 225 6.95 7.16 -1.45
N HIS A 226 7.66 7.79 -0.52
CA HIS A 226 7.04 8.65 0.48
C HIS A 226 7.67 10.04 0.40
N MET A 227 6.85 11.07 0.56
CA MET A 227 7.32 12.45 0.58
C MET A 227 8.34 12.66 1.71
N ALA A 228 9.34 13.50 1.43
CA ALA A 228 10.30 13.99 2.40
C ALA A 228 9.59 14.80 3.50
N LEU A 229 10.25 15.04 4.62
CA LEU A 229 9.64 15.60 5.84
C LEU A 229 8.91 16.93 5.59
N THR A 230 9.61 17.90 5.00
CA THR A 230 9.13 19.27 4.80
C THR A 230 8.51 19.51 3.43
N CYS A 231 8.40 18.47 2.61
CA CYS A 231 7.73 18.57 1.31
C CYS A 231 6.23 18.83 1.51
N GLU A 232 5.74 19.88 0.87
CA GLU A 232 4.34 20.31 0.87
C GLU A 232 3.77 20.22 -0.55
N VAL A 233 2.45 20.02 -0.64
CA VAL A 233 1.74 19.99 -1.91
C VAL A 233 0.79 21.18 -1.96
N VAL A 234 0.90 21.99 -3.01
CA VAL A 234 0.09 23.21 -3.16
C VAL A 234 -1.38 22.85 -3.33
N SER A 235 -2.23 23.37 -2.43
CA SER A 235 -3.68 23.09 -2.40
C SER A 235 -4.57 24.31 -2.65
N SER A 236 -4.01 25.52 -2.72
CA SER A 236 -4.75 26.77 -2.91
C SER A 236 -4.18 27.59 -4.07
N GLU A 237 -5.05 28.22 -4.85
CA GLU A 237 -4.63 29.13 -5.92
C GLU A 237 -4.54 30.58 -5.40
N PRO A 238 -3.45 31.30 -5.70
CA PRO A 238 -3.31 32.71 -5.35
C PRO A 238 -4.03 33.63 -6.35
N SER A 239 -4.23 34.90 -5.97
CA SER A 239 -4.63 35.95 -6.91
C SER A 239 -3.50 36.23 -7.92
N LYS A 240 -3.83 36.19 -9.21
CA LYS A 240 -2.87 36.30 -10.33
C LYS A 240 -2.83 37.67 -10.98
N ASP A 241 -3.90 38.46 -10.86
CA ASP A 241 -4.13 39.69 -11.66
C ASP A 241 -3.00 40.74 -11.54
N HIS A 242 -2.40 40.85 -10.36
CA HIS A 242 -1.35 41.81 -10.10
C HIS A 242 0.04 41.36 -10.57
N LEU A 243 0.25 40.05 -10.78
CA LEU A 243 1.57 39.48 -11.09
C LEU A 243 2.03 39.87 -12.49
N TYR A 244 1.13 39.95 -13.46
CA TYR A 244 1.49 40.42 -14.81
C TYR A 244 2.06 41.85 -14.78
N ASN A 245 1.37 42.77 -14.10
CA ASN A 245 1.83 44.16 -13.94
C ASN A 245 3.16 44.23 -13.17
N LEU A 246 3.33 43.34 -12.19
CA LEU A 246 4.56 43.20 -11.43
C LEU A 246 5.73 42.77 -12.33
N PHE A 247 5.53 41.79 -13.21
CA PHE A 247 6.55 41.34 -14.14
C PHE A 247 6.97 42.46 -15.09
N CYS A 248 6.01 43.21 -15.65
CA CYS A 248 6.30 44.37 -16.49
C CYS A 248 7.10 45.44 -15.75
N LYS A 249 6.73 45.74 -14.49
CA LYS A 249 7.42 46.72 -13.65
C LYS A 249 8.91 46.40 -13.42
N TYR A 250 9.28 45.12 -13.37
CA TYR A 250 10.65 44.68 -13.12
C TYR A 250 11.44 44.29 -14.38
N GLY A 251 10.93 44.58 -15.58
CA GLY A 251 11.70 44.48 -16.82
C GLY A 251 11.23 43.42 -17.81
N MET A 252 10.03 42.84 -17.64
CA MET A 252 9.38 42.05 -18.69
C MET A 252 8.76 42.98 -19.74
N ILE A 253 9.05 42.71 -21.00
CA ILE A 253 8.41 43.36 -22.16
C ILE A 253 7.19 42.52 -22.54
N PRO A 254 5.97 43.11 -22.65
CA PRO A 254 4.77 42.41 -23.08
C PRO A 254 4.94 41.69 -24.43
N SER A 255 4.19 40.61 -24.65
CA SER A 255 4.20 39.86 -25.92
C SER A 255 3.80 40.70 -27.14
N ASP A 256 2.95 41.70 -26.92
CA ASP A 256 2.28 42.48 -27.95
C ASP A 256 3.14 43.65 -28.44
N ASP A 257 4.27 43.91 -27.75
CA ASP A 257 5.19 44.99 -28.09
C ASP A 257 6.09 44.56 -29.29
N PRO A 258 6.12 45.32 -30.40
CA PRO A 258 6.94 44.99 -31.56
C PRO A 258 8.45 45.11 -31.24
N ILE A 259 9.09 43.98 -30.94
CA ILE A 259 10.53 43.93 -30.68
C ILE A 259 11.35 43.89 -31.98
N SER A 260 12.47 44.62 -31.98
CA SER A 260 13.53 44.56 -33.01
C SER A 260 14.11 43.15 -33.13
N VAL A 261 14.22 42.64 -34.36
CA VAL A 261 14.67 41.28 -34.74
C VAL A 261 16.10 40.90 -34.24
N HIS A 262 16.83 41.81 -33.59
CA HIS A 262 18.28 41.71 -33.34
C HIS A 262 18.72 41.63 -31.87
N SER A 263 17.82 41.46 -30.90
CA SER A 263 18.20 41.32 -29.47
C SER A 263 17.92 39.92 -28.94
N ASP A 264 18.87 39.33 -28.19
CA ASP A 264 18.65 38.06 -27.50
C ASP A 264 17.72 38.23 -26.28
N PHE A 265 16.66 37.43 -26.25
CA PHE A 265 15.65 37.45 -25.20
C PHE A 265 15.33 36.04 -24.66
N TYR A 266 14.93 35.98 -23.40
CA TYR A 266 14.26 34.83 -22.81
C TYR A 266 12.76 35.03 -22.86
N THR A 267 12.05 33.99 -23.28
CA THR A 267 10.60 33.93 -23.24
C THR A 267 10.13 33.75 -21.79
N VAL A 268 9.14 34.54 -21.36
CA VAL A 268 8.52 34.42 -20.04
C VAL A 268 7.16 33.75 -20.19
N MET A 269 6.99 32.62 -19.50
CA MET A 269 5.74 31.87 -19.42
C MET A 269 5.19 31.93 -18.00
N PHE A 270 3.89 32.16 -17.88
CA PHE A 270 3.17 32.19 -16.61
C PHE A 270 1.99 31.21 -16.67
N ASP A 271 2.02 30.13 -15.89
CA ASP A 271 1.00 29.06 -15.89
C ASP A 271 0.66 28.51 -17.29
N GLY A 272 1.67 28.41 -18.17
CA GLY A 272 1.50 27.96 -19.56
C GLY A 272 1.14 29.07 -20.55
N LYS A 273 0.74 30.26 -20.09
CA LYS A 273 0.49 31.43 -20.94
C LYS A 273 1.80 32.15 -21.28
N LEU A 274 2.00 32.45 -22.56
CA LEU A 274 3.08 33.33 -23.02
C LEU A 274 2.73 34.78 -22.64
N VAL A 275 3.45 35.35 -21.67
CA VAL A 275 3.14 36.71 -21.16
C VAL A 275 4.09 37.79 -21.67
N GLY A 276 5.31 37.42 -22.07
CA GLY A 276 6.28 38.40 -22.52
C GLY A 276 7.68 37.85 -22.71
N ARG A 277 8.64 38.77 -22.78
CA ARG A 277 10.06 38.50 -23.03
C ARG A 277 10.92 39.38 -22.13
N VAL A 278 12.09 38.87 -21.74
CA VAL A 278 13.09 39.62 -20.95
C VAL A 278 14.40 39.58 -21.70
N LEU A 279 15.10 40.72 -21.80
CA LEU A 279 16.43 40.79 -22.40
C LEU A 279 17.41 39.91 -21.61
N GLU A 280 18.26 39.16 -22.31
CA GLU A 280 19.20 38.22 -21.68
C GLU A 280 20.04 38.85 -20.57
N LYS A 281 20.51 40.09 -20.77
CA LYS A 281 21.30 40.84 -19.77
C LYS A 281 20.55 41.16 -18.47
N MET A 282 19.22 41.21 -18.51
CA MET A 282 18.37 41.53 -17.36
C MET A 282 17.73 40.29 -16.72
N ALA A 283 17.79 39.12 -17.35
CA ALA A 283 17.10 37.91 -16.92
C ALA A 283 17.47 37.48 -15.49
N HIS A 284 18.76 37.49 -15.14
CA HIS A 284 19.21 37.13 -13.80
C HIS A 284 18.68 38.11 -12.74
N ASN A 285 18.79 39.42 -12.98
CA ASN A 285 18.29 40.45 -12.06
C ASN A 285 16.77 40.37 -11.88
N PHE A 286 16.03 40.10 -12.96
CA PHE A 286 14.59 39.89 -12.93
C PHE A 286 14.21 38.71 -12.01
N VAL A 287 14.83 37.55 -12.20
CA VAL A 287 14.57 36.34 -11.40
C VAL A 287 14.94 36.55 -9.93
N MET A 288 16.11 37.12 -9.66
CA MET A 288 16.56 37.38 -8.29
C MET A 288 15.65 38.37 -7.57
N LYS A 289 15.16 39.41 -8.28
CA LYS A 289 14.22 40.35 -7.69
C LYS A 289 12.89 39.67 -7.35
N LEU A 290 12.33 38.85 -8.24
CA LEU A 290 11.11 38.11 -7.95
C LEU A 290 11.27 37.14 -6.77
N ARG A 291 12.41 36.42 -6.69
CA ARG A 291 12.72 35.56 -5.53
C ARG A 291 12.82 36.35 -4.23
N SER A 292 13.46 37.53 -4.26
CA SER A 292 13.54 38.37 -3.06
C SER A 292 12.15 38.79 -2.57
N LEU A 293 11.27 39.23 -3.47
CA LEU A 293 9.90 39.62 -3.15
C LEU A 293 9.09 38.44 -2.60
N LYS A 294 9.22 37.26 -3.22
CA LYS A 294 8.61 36.00 -2.76
C LYS A 294 9.07 35.63 -1.36
N SER A 295 10.38 35.62 -1.09
CA SER A 295 10.93 35.22 0.21
C SER A 295 10.57 36.17 1.34
N LEU A 296 10.41 37.47 1.05
CA LEU A 296 10.01 38.49 2.03
C LEU A 296 8.49 38.64 2.16
N GLY A 297 7.69 38.00 1.29
CA GLY A 297 6.24 38.17 1.25
C GLY A 297 5.78 39.57 0.82
N GLU A 298 6.62 40.30 0.09
CA GLU A 298 6.34 41.66 -0.35
C GLU A 298 5.47 41.68 -1.62
N GLN A 299 4.72 42.79 -1.81
CA GLN A 299 3.95 43.06 -3.03
C GLN A 299 2.94 41.95 -3.41
N LYS A 300 2.49 41.17 -2.40
CA LYS A 300 1.54 40.05 -2.52
C LYS A 300 2.01 38.91 -3.43
N VAL A 301 3.32 38.77 -3.64
CA VAL A 301 3.89 37.63 -4.36
C VAL A 301 3.62 36.35 -3.57
N PRO A 302 3.01 35.31 -4.17
CA PRO A 302 2.70 34.08 -3.46
C PRO A 302 3.95 33.30 -3.06
N ASN A 303 4.01 32.83 -1.80
CA ASN A 303 5.16 32.07 -1.28
C ASN A 303 5.43 30.78 -2.07
N HIS A 304 4.39 30.12 -2.59
CA HIS A 304 4.47 28.89 -3.39
C HIS A 304 4.62 29.13 -4.90
N MET A 305 4.89 30.37 -5.33
CA MET A 305 5.18 30.68 -6.74
C MET A 305 6.53 30.08 -7.12
N GLU A 306 6.56 29.13 -8.04
CA GLU A 306 7.81 28.54 -8.55
C GLU A 306 8.37 29.42 -9.66
N ILE A 307 9.68 29.72 -9.59
CA ILE A 307 10.35 30.60 -10.56
C ILE A 307 11.51 29.81 -11.18
N CYS A 308 11.25 29.13 -12.28
CA CYS A 308 12.25 28.35 -12.99
C CYS A 308 12.94 29.21 -14.06
N PHE A 309 14.27 29.37 -13.94
CA PHE A 309 15.09 30.03 -14.95
C PHE A 309 16.01 29.00 -15.60
N ILE A 310 15.78 28.75 -16.90
CA ILE A 310 16.57 27.82 -17.70
C ILE A 310 17.50 28.64 -18.61
N PRO A 311 18.80 28.71 -18.29
CA PRO A 311 19.75 29.47 -19.08
C PRO A 311 20.02 28.79 -20.43
N ARG A 312 20.35 29.59 -21.45
CA ARG A 312 20.89 29.07 -22.72
C ARG A 312 22.29 28.51 -22.45
N THR A 313 22.54 27.28 -22.87
CA THR A 313 23.86 26.65 -22.75
C THR A 313 24.48 26.40 -24.12
N LYS A 314 25.79 26.15 -24.16
CA LYS A 314 26.51 25.82 -25.39
C LYS A 314 26.25 24.40 -25.89
N HIS A 315 25.68 23.55 -25.05
CA HIS A 315 25.36 22.16 -25.36
C HIS A 315 23.84 22.00 -25.46
N ALA A 316 23.38 20.89 -26.05
CA ALA A 316 21.95 20.58 -26.05
C ALA A 316 21.48 20.35 -24.61
N SER A 317 20.76 21.34 -24.06
CA SER A 317 20.18 21.31 -22.71
C SER A 317 18.65 21.41 -22.78
N GLN A 318 17.99 21.60 -21.63
CA GLN A 318 16.57 21.89 -21.60
C GLN A 318 16.23 23.16 -22.37
N PHE A 319 15.02 23.23 -22.92
CA PHE A 319 14.56 24.38 -23.70
C PHE A 319 14.60 25.67 -22.86
N PRO A 320 15.35 26.71 -23.27
CA PRO A 320 15.63 27.88 -22.44
C PRO A 320 14.42 28.80 -22.30
N GLY A 321 14.28 29.42 -21.14
CA GLY A 321 13.15 30.29 -20.82
C GLY A 321 13.01 30.58 -19.33
N ILE A 322 12.10 31.50 -19.01
CA ILE A 322 11.66 31.77 -17.63
C ILE A 322 10.24 31.23 -17.50
N PHE A 323 10.06 30.21 -16.66
CA PHE A 323 8.77 29.56 -16.42
C PHE A 323 8.34 29.83 -14.98
N ILE A 324 7.18 30.46 -14.84
CA ILE A 324 6.61 30.83 -13.55
C ILE A 324 5.30 30.05 -13.35
N PHE A 325 5.20 29.33 -12.23
CA PHE A 325 4.04 28.51 -11.91
C PHE A 325 3.39 28.92 -10.58
N THR A 326 2.06 29.04 -10.61
CA THR A 326 1.17 29.22 -9.45
C THR A 326 0.06 28.17 -9.39
N THR A 327 0.14 27.12 -10.22
CA THR A 327 -0.82 26.02 -10.27
C THR A 327 -0.85 25.19 -8.98
N LEU A 328 -1.95 24.46 -8.80
CA LEU A 328 -2.14 23.46 -7.74
C LEU A 328 -1.27 22.21 -7.96
N ALA A 329 -1.27 21.28 -7.01
CA ALA A 329 -0.68 19.93 -7.14
C ALA A 329 0.85 19.86 -7.28
N ARG A 330 1.55 21.01 -7.26
CA ARG A 330 3.01 21.06 -7.28
C ARG A 330 3.61 20.70 -5.92
N MET A 331 4.76 20.03 -5.96
CA MET A 331 5.58 19.79 -4.78
C MET A 331 6.48 20.99 -4.53
N MET A 332 6.45 21.49 -3.29
CA MET A 332 7.29 22.59 -2.84
C MET A 332 8.00 22.18 -1.56
N ARG A 333 9.21 22.68 -1.33
CA ARG A 333 9.95 22.44 -0.08
C ARG A 333 10.61 23.72 0.43
N PRO A 334 10.72 23.93 1.75
CA PRO A 334 11.35 25.11 2.31
C PRO A 334 12.88 24.99 2.30
N VAL A 335 13.55 26.05 1.85
CA VAL A 335 15.00 26.27 1.97
C VAL A 335 15.26 27.67 2.50
N LYS A 336 16.43 27.91 3.08
CA LYS A 336 16.85 29.23 3.54
C LYS A 336 17.46 30.02 2.37
N ASN A 337 16.91 31.17 2.05
CA ASN A 337 17.50 32.11 1.09
C ASN A 337 18.58 32.94 1.80
N LEU A 338 19.81 32.90 1.31
CA LEU A 338 20.95 33.55 1.96
C LEU A 338 20.98 35.07 1.75
N ILE A 339 20.33 35.59 0.70
CA ILE A 339 20.29 37.03 0.40
C ILE A 339 19.30 37.74 1.31
N THR A 340 18.11 37.17 1.47
CA THR A 340 17.04 37.76 2.29
C THR A 340 17.03 37.24 3.72
N ASN A 341 17.81 36.18 4.01
CA ASN A 341 17.82 35.45 5.28
C ASN A 341 16.43 34.94 5.71
N ALA A 342 15.53 34.73 4.73
CA ALA A 342 14.16 34.26 4.92
C ALA A 342 13.98 32.85 4.36
N THR A 343 12.91 32.16 4.75
CA THR A 343 12.56 30.84 4.19
C THR A 343 11.86 31.02 2.85
N GLU A 344 12.35 30.35 1.81
CA GLU A 344 11.79 30.33 0.47
C GLU A 344 11.32 28.92 0.13
N LEU A 345 10.10 28.77 -0.39
CA LEU A 345 9.62 27.50 -0.92
C LEU A 345 10.14 27.29 -2.35
N VAL A 346 10.77 26.14 -2.61
CA VAL A 346 11.36 25.79 -3.90
C VAL A 346 10.63 24.58 -4.49
N GLY A 347 10.29 24.66 -5.77
CA GLY A 347 9.65 23.61 -6.57
C GLY A 347 10.64 22.66 -7.24
N THR A 348 10.11 21.56 -7.78
CA THR A 348 10.93 20.47 -8.35
C THR A 348 11.68 20.87 -9.60
N MET A 349 11.10 21.73 -10.43
CA MET A 349 11.72 22.12 -11.71
C MET A 349 12.81 23.18 -11.49
N GLU A 350 12.54 24.16 -10.64
CA GLU A 350 13.53 25.21 -10.35
C GLU A 350 14.76 24.66 -9.59
N GLN A 351 14.61 23.62 -8.76
CA GLN A 351 15.73 23.02 -8.01
C GLN A 351 16.89 22.55 -8.91
N VAL A 352 16.62 22.07 -10.13
CA VAL A 352 17.64 21.56 -11.05
C VAL A 352 18.71 22.61 -11.37
N TYR A 353 18.33 23.90 -11.32
CA TYR A 353 19.19 25.03 -11.66
C TYR A 353 19.62 25.86 -10.44
N LEU A 354 19.29 25.41 -9.22
CA LEU A 354 19.66 26.10 -7.99
C LEU A 354 20.84 25.42 -7.30
N HIS A 355 21.73 26.25 -6.74
CA HIS A 355 22.80 25.80 -5.86
C HIS A 355 22.36 25.95 -4.41
N VAL A 356 22.01 24.83 -3.78
CA VAL A 356 21.58 24.74 -2.39
C VAL A 356 22.66 24.04 -1.57
N ALA A 357 23.28 24.75 -0.61
CA ALA A 357 24.25 24.16 0.31
C ALA A 357 23.56 23.29 1.38
N LEU A 358 24.20 22.18 1.77
CA LEU A 358 23.70 21.30 2.84
C LEU A 358 24.01 21.88 4.22
N LYS A 359 25.28 22.25 4.45
CA LYS A 359 25.76 22.87 5.67
C LYS A 359 26.19 24.32 5.42
N PRO A 360 26.28 25.16 6.46
CA PRO A 360 26.82 26.52 6.33
C PRO A 360 28.25 26.55 5.76
N GLU A 361 29.03 25.50 6.03
CA GLU A 361 30.40 25.32 5.57
C GLU A 361 30.51 25.08 4.05
N ASP A 362 29.45 24.55 3.43
CA ASP A 362 29.41 24.24 1.99
C ASP A 362 29.05 25.46 1.12
N VAL A 363 28.84 26.64 1.73
CA VAL A 363 28.41 27.85 1.03
C VAL A 363 29.59 28.44 0.26
N VAL A 364 29.49 28.45 -1.07
CA VAL A 364 30.49 29.08 -1.96
C VAL A 364 30.03 30.50 -2.32
N PRO A 365 30.79 31.55 -1.96
CA PRO A 365 30.42 32.93 -2.28
C PRO A 365 30.24 33.16 -3.78
N GLY A 366 29.14 33.81 -4.16
CA GLY A 366 28.82 34.16 -5.55
C GLY A 366 28.21 33.02 -6.38
N LEU A 367 28.13 31.80 -5.85
CA LEU A 367 27.51 30.65 -6.51
C LEU A 367 26.28 30.14 -5.74
N THR A 368 26.42 29.95 -4.43
CA THR A 368 25.37 29.42 -3.57
C THR A 368 24.51 30.54 -3.01
N PHE A 369 23.21 30.52 -3.29
CA PHE A 369 22.24 31.52 -2.81
C PHE A 369 21.20 30.94 -1.86
N HIS A 370 21.19 29.62 -1.69
CA HIS A 370 20.25 28.89 -0.85
C HIS A 370 20.98 27.89 0.04
N GLN A 371 20.38 27.56 1.17
CA GLN A 371 20.89 26.58 2.11
C GLN A 371 19.74 25.71 2.63
N GLU A 372 19.99 24.42 2.84
CA GLU A 372 19.06 23.54 3.56
C GLU A 372 18.84 24.06 4.99
N ILE A 373 17.58 23.99 5.46
CA ILE A 373 17.26 24.32 6.85
C ILE A 373 17.87 23.27 7.78
N ALA A 374 17.67 22.00 7.43
CA ALA A 374 18.30 20.85 8.08
C ALA A 374 18.47 19.73 7.05
N PRO A 375 19.58 18.97 7.08
CA PRO A 375 19.81 17.87 6.14
C PRO A 375 18.79 16.72 6.31
N THR A 376 18.20 16.58 7.50
CA THR A 376 17.14 15.62 7.83
C THR A 376 15.84 15.86 7.05
N ASN A 377 15.65 17.05 6.47
CA ASN A 377 14.46 17.39 5.69
C ASN A 377 14.31 16.53 4.43
N ALA A 378 15.41 15.98 3.91
CA ALA A 378 15.38 15.06 2.76
C ALA A 378 14.80 13.68 3.11
N LEU A 379 14.79 13.31 4.38
CA LEU A 379 14.25 12.03 4.85
C LEU A 379 12.75 12.15 5.12
N SER A 380 12.02 11.05 4.98
CA SER A 380 10.60 10.99 5.37
C SER A 380 10.46 10.96 6.89
N ILE A 381 9.23 11.13 7.39
CA ILE A 381 8.91 11.04 8.82
C ILE A 381 9.46 9.75 9.45
N LEU A 382 9.23 8.58 8.85
CA LEU A 382 9.68 7.29 9.39
C LEU A 382 11.20 7.10 9.28
N ALA A 383 11.80 7.52 8.17
CA ALA A 383 13.25 7.43 7.99
C ALA A 383 14.00 8.28 9.03
N ASN A 384 13.42 9.42 9.44
CA ASN A 384 13.93 10.25 10.52
C ASN A 384 13.76 9.64 11.93
N GLN A 385 13.02 8.53 12.08
CA GLN A 385 12.91 7.83 13.38
C GLN A 385 14.01 6.77 13.60
N ILE A 386 14.85 6.54 12.58
CA ILE A 386 15.95 5.57 12.62
C ILE A 386 17.14 6.24 13.31
N PRO A 387 17.55 5.77 14.51
CA PRO A 387 18.68 6.36 15.21
C PRO A 387 19.98 6.14 14.42
N TYR A 388 20.81 7.18 14.30
CA TYR A 388 22.12 7.11 13.66
C TYR A 388 22.08 6.43 12.28
N SER A 389 21.08 6.79 11.47
CA SER A 389 20.82 6.13 10.17
C SER A 389 21.98 6.27 9.17
N ASP A 390 22.80 7.29 9.31
CA ASP A 390 24.04 7.59 8.58
C ASP A 390 25.16 6.57 8.83
N PHE A 391 25.11 5.81 9.93
CA PHE A 391 26.05 4.73 10.24
C PHE A 391 25.61 3.34 9.75
N ASN A 392 24.43 3.25 9.14
CA ASN A 392 23.91 1.98 8.62
C ASN A 392 24.03 1.95 7.09
N GLN A 393 24.24 0.76 6.55
CA GLN A 393 24.11 0.55 5.12
C GLN A 393 22.67 0.89 4.64
N SER A 394 22.55 1.65 3.54
CA SER A 394 21.26 2.14 3.03
C SER A 394 20.10 1.10 2.96
N PRO A 395 20.30 -0.15 2.48
CA PRO A 395 19.24 -1.15 2.45
C PRO A 395 18.64 -1.46 3.83
N ARG A 396 19.42 -1.32 4.91
CA ARG A 396 18.98 -1.55 6.29
C ARG A 396 18.02 -0.48 6.76
N ASN A 397 18.29 0.79 6.42
CA ASN A 397 17.39 1.89 6.71
C ASN A 397 16.06 1.74 5.93
N MET A 398 16.14 1.27 4.67
CA MET A 398 14.95 0.96 3.86
C MET A 398 14.13 -0.18 4.49
N TYR A 399 14.79 -1.25 4.93
CA TYR A 399 14.13 -2.35 5.64
C TYR A 399 13.51 -1.91 6.96
N GLU A 400 14.16 -1.04 7.74
CA GLU A 400 13.56 -0.52 8.96
C GLU A 400 12.27 0.24 8.69
N CYS A 401 12.23 1.11 7.67
CA CYS A 401 11.00 1.79 7.29
C CYS A 401 9.85 0.79 7.02
N GLN A 402 10.16 -0.40 6.50
CA GLN A 402 9.18 -1.46 6.28
C GLN A 402 8.86 -2.25 7.56
N MET A 403 9.86 -2.59 8.36
CA MET A 403 9.70 -3.35 9.60
C MET A 403 8.90 -2.54 10.62
N GLY A 404 9.22 -1.26 10.81
CA GLY A 404 8.49 -0.31 11.64
C GLY A 404 7.00 -0.23 11.28
N LYS A 405 6.64 -0.35 10.00
CA LYS A 405 5.23 -0.41 9.53
C LYS A 405 4.53 -1.76 9.81
N GLN A 406 5.26 -2.78 10.23
CA GLN A 406 4.76 -4.13 10.49
C GLN A 406 4.82 -4.54 11.97
N THR A 407 5.28 -3.64 12.84
CA THR A 407 5.39 -3.88 14.28
C THR A 407 4.03 -3.88 14.96
N MET A 408 3.89 -4.68 16.01
CA MET A 408 2.80 -4.52 16.95
C MET A 408 3.19 -3.43 17.94
N GLY A 409 2.49 -2.31 17.87
CA GLY A 409 2.65 -1.20 18.79
C GLY A 409 1.32 -0.75 19.35
N THR A 410 1.20 0.53 19.61
CA THR A 410 -0.08 1.17 19.92
C THR A 410 -0.66 1.79 18.65
N SER A 411 -1.81 1.29 18.19
CA SER A 411 -2.47 1.84 17.00
C SER A 411 -3.32 3.08 17.30
N CYS A 412 -4.01 3.07 18.44
CA CYS A 412 -4.88 4.15 18.91
C CYS A 412 -5.23 3.95 20.39
N HIS A 413 -5.58 5.02 21.11
CA HIS A 413 -6.07 4.95 22.49
C HIS A 413 -7.57 4.67 22.57
N ALA A 414 -8.35 5.09 21.56
CA ALA A 414 -9.81 4.95 21.52
C ALA A 414 -10.29 3.53 21.12
N LEU A 415 -9.59 2.46 21.56
CA LEU A 415 -9.90 1.06 21.20
C LEU A 415 -11.33 0.64 21.55
N ARG A 416 -11.90 1.18 22.63
CA ARG A 416 -13.28 0.94 23.06
C ARG A 416 -14.30 1.33 21.98
N TYR A 417 -14.19 2.54 21.45
CA TYR A 417 -15.15 3.08 20.49
C TYR A 417 -15.00 2.51 19.07
N ARG A 418 -13.91 1.79 18.79
CA ARG A 418 -13.64 1.22 17.47
C ARG A 418 -14.15 -0.20 17.29
N SER A 419 -14.35 -0.59 16.04
CA SER A 419 -14.85 -1.91 15.63
C SER A 419 -14.10 -2.40 14.38
N ASP A 420 -12.77 -2.26 14.39
CA ASP A 420 -11.92 -2.71 13.28
C ASP A 420 -11.87 -4.23 13.18
N ASN A 421 -11.62 -4.74 11.98
CA ASN A 421 -11.52 -6.18 11.72
C ASN A 421 -10.39 -6.85 12.50
N LYS A 422 -9.22 -6.22 12.56
CA LYS A 422 -8.05 -6.72 13.29
C LYS A 422 -7.18 -5.56 13.77
N LEU A 423 -6.85 -5.51 15.05
CA LEU A 423 -5.87 -4.58 15.63
C LEU A 423 -4.84 -5.34 16.43
N TYR A 424 -3.62 -4.83 16.48
CA TYR A 424 -2.54 -5.34 17.31
C TYR A 424 -2.23 -4.30 18.38
N HIS A 425 -2.06 -4.75 19.62
CA HIS A 425 -1.82 -3.86 20.74
C HIS A 425 -0.76 -4.43 21.65
N LEU A 426 0.37 -3.74 21.77
CA LEU A 426 1.42 -4.04 22.74
C LEU A 426 0.96 -3.61 24.14
N ARG A 427 1.17 -4.44 25.17
CA ARG A 427 0.65 -4.17 26.52
C ARG A 427 1.51 -3.24 27.35
N THR A 428 2.84 -3.36 27.22
CA THR A 428 3.83 -2.60 27.99
C THR A 428 4.82 -1.90 27.05
N PRO A 429 4.35 -1.03 26.13
CA PRO A 429 5.23 -0.25 25.28
C PRO A 429 6.05 0.74 26.11
N GLN A 430 7.26 1.06 25.67
CA GLN A 430 8.13 2.06 26.29
C GLN A 430 8.55 3.12 25.25
N SER A 431 8.94 4.28 25.76
CA SER A 431 9.65 5.29 24.98
C SER A 431 11.09 4.83 24.71
N PRO A 432 11.63 5.02 23.50
CA PRO A 432 13.05 4.78 23.23
C PRO A 432 13.93 5.77 24.01
N VAL A 433 14.95 5.26 24.70
CA VAL A 433 15.90 6.10 25.45
C VAL A 433 16.83 6.90 24.53
N VAL A 434 17.18 6.31 23.39
CA VAL A 434 17.97 6.94 22.32
C VAL A 434 17.00 7.29 21.20
N ARG A 435 16.76 8.57 20.94
CA ARG A 435 15.71 8.97 19.98
C ARG A 435 16.07 10.27 19.27
N PRO A 436 15.72 10.42 17.99
CA PRO A 436 15.96 11.65 17.24
C PRO A 436 15.05 12.77 17.72
N GLU A 437 15.45 14.03 17.56
CA GLU A 437 14.65 15.21 17.90
C GLU A 437 13.24 15.17 17.26
N MET A 438 13.16 14.68 16.02
CA MET A 438 11.90 14.54 15.28
C MET A 438 10.91 13.56 15.92
N HIS A 439 11.36 12.65 16.78
CA HIS A 439 10.47 11.76 17.53
C HIS A 439 9.55 12.56 18.46
N ASP A 440 10.11 13.57 19.11
CA ASP A 440 9.41 14.40 20.09
C ASP A 440 8.55 15.46 19.40
N TYR A 441 9.04 16.03 18.29
CA TYR A 441 8.27 16.94 17.44
C TYR A 441 6.95 16.32 16.94
N PHE A 442 6.96 15.03 16.59
CA PHE A 442 5.75 14.32 16.13
C PHE A 442 4.95 13.64 17.24
N HIS A 443 5.34 13.82 18.52
CA HIS A 443 4.71 13.15 19.66
C HIS A 443 4.57 11.64 19.47
N MET A 444 5.63 10.99 18.95
CA MET A 444 5.61 9.55 18.67
C MET A 444 5.46 8.70 19.95
N ASP A 445 5.77 9.27 21.12
CA ASP A 445 5.54 8.67 22.45
C ASP A 445 4.07 8.39 22.76
N ASP A 446 3.12 9.07 22.13
CA ASP A 446 1.71 8.75 22.28
C ASP A 446 1.43 7.34 21.70
N PHE A 447 2.23 6.90 20.72
CA PHE A 447 2.05 5.63 20.02
C PHE A 447 3.34 4.77 19.98
N PRO A 448 3.89 4.35 21.13
CA PRO A 448 5.16 3.63 21.13
C PRO A 448 5.03 2.24 20.52
N LEU A 449 6.11 1.76 19.92
CA LEU A 449 6.14 0.57 19.04
C LEU A 449 6.84 -0.66 19.63
N GLY A 450 7.55 -0.49 20.73
CA GLY A 450 8.46 -1.49 21.25
C GLY A 450 8.85 -1.23 22.70
N THR A 451 9.95 -1.86 23.10
CA THR A 451 10.50 -1.81 24.45
C THR A 451 12.01 -1.68 24.38
N ASN A 452 12.61 -0.97 25.32
CA ASN A 452 14.06 -1.01 25.50
C ASN A 452 14.43 -2.41 26.04
N ALA A 453 15.38 -3.06 25.40
CA ALA A 453 15.81 -4.40 25.77
C ALA A 453 17.32 -4.39 26.05
N ILE A 454 17.74 -5.14 27.06
CA ILE A 454 19.16 -5.37 27.32
C ILE A 454 19.65 -6.43 26.33
N VAL A 455 20.61 -6.05 25.50
CA VAL A 455 21.14 -6.89 24.41
C VAL A 455 22.60 -7.23 24.69
N ALA A 456 22.90 -8.53 24.67
CA ALA A 456 24.27 -9.04 24.64
C ALA A 456 24.62 -9.47 23.21
N VAL A 457 25.74 -8.95 22.69
CA VAL A 457 26.29 -9.40 21.40
C VAL A 457 27.32 -10.48 21.66
N ILE A 458 26.87 -11.73 21.69
CA ILE A 458 27.68 -12.91 22.00
C ILE A 458 27.15 -14.12 21.23
N SER A 459 28.05 -15.02 20.83
CA SER A 459 27.66 -16.37 20.40
C SER A 459 27.81 -17.32 21.58
N TYR A 460 26.68 -17.72 22.17
CA TYR A 460 26.68 -18.49 23.44
C TYR A 460 25.88 -19.80 23.32
N SER A 461 24.62 -19.73 22.88
CA SER A 461 23.72 -20.89 22.91
C SER A 461 23.87 -21.83 21.71
N GLY A 462 24.44 -21.35 20.59
CA GLY A 462 24.43 -22.04 19.30
C GLY A 462 23.07 -22.02 18.58
N TYR A 463 22.01 -21.56 19.25
CA TYR A 463 20.66 -21.41 18.67
C TYR A 463 20.44 -20.02 18.06
N ASP A 464 21.43 -19.14 18.09
CA ASP A 464 21.43 -17.76 17.61
C ASP A 464 22.13 -17.60 16.24
N MET A 465 22.39 -18.70 15.53
CA MET A 465 22.94 -18.65 14.16
C MET A 465 21.88 -18.24 13.13
N GLU A 466 22.30 -17.71 11.98
CA GLU A 466 21.43 -17.43 10.81
C GLU A 466 20.17 -16.61 11.16
N ASP A 467 20.37 -15.39 11.66
CA ASP A 467 19.32 -14.43 12.05
C ASP A 467 18.39 -14.91 13.18
N ALA A 468 18.79 -15.94 13.92
CA ALA A 468 18.11 -16.31 15.13
C ALA A 468 18.53 -15.40 16.30
N ILE A 469 17.58 -15.18 17.21
CA ILE A 469 17.84 -14.54 18.50
C ILE A 469 17.35 -15.44 19.62
N VAL A 470 18.02 -15.36 20.75
CA VAL A 470 17.59 -16.02 21.98
C VAL A 470 16.92 -14.99 22.87
N LEU A 471 15.80 -15.36 23.46
CA LEU A 471 15.12 -14.53 24.44
C LEU A 471 15.31 -15.08 25.85
N ASN A 472 15.35 -14.20 26.82
CA ASN A 472 15.26 -14.56 28.23
C ASN A 472 13.84 -14.98 28.60
N LYS A 473 13.68 -16.25 28.97
CA LYS A 473 12.39 -16.84 29.35
C LYS A 473 11.77 -16.10 30.52
N SER A 474 12.55 -15.78 31.55
CA SER A 474 12.05 -15.07 32.73
C SER A 474 11.61 -13.64 32.40
N SER A 475 12.29 -12.95 31.47
CA SER A 475 11.83 -11.64 30.97
C SER A 475 10.49 -11.75 30.26
N VAL A 476 10.31 -12.77 29.41
CA VAL A 476 9.02 -13.04 28.73
C VAL A 476 7.91 -13.33 29.75
N GLU A 477 8.16 -14.18 30.74
CA GLU A 477 7.18 -14.52 31.79
C GLU A 477 6.78 -13.31 32.65
N ARG A 478 7.70 -12.35 32.84
CA ARG A 478 7.42 -11.05 33.50
C ARG A 478 6.64 -10.06 32.61
N GLY A 479 6.39 -10.41 31.35
CA GLY A 479 5.57 -9.61 30.43
C GLY A 479 6.33 -8.91 29.31
N PHE A 480 7.62 -9.24 29.08
CA PHE A 480 8.40 -8.67 27.98
C PHE A 480 7.68 -8.88 26.64
N LYS A 481 7.33 -7.77 25.98
CA LYS A 481 6.66 -7.72 24.67
C LYS A 481 5.35 -8.52 24.56
N HIS A 482 4.60 -8.64 25.65
CA HIS A 482 3.24 -9.19 25.64
C HIS A 482 2.29 -8.33 24.80
N ALA A 483 1.48 -8.96 23.96
CA ALA A 483 0.56 -8.27 23.06
C ALA A 483 -0.84 -8.89 23.11
N SER A 484 -1.82 -8.18 22.57
CA SER A 484 -3.17 -8.68 22.34
C SER A 484 -3.61 -8.31 20.94
N ILE A 485 -4.38 -9.21 20.31
CA ILE A 485 -5.03 -8.96 19.03
C ILE A 485 -6.52 -8.76 19.30
N TYR A 486 -7.06 -7.66 18.81
CA TYR A 486 -8.50 -7.45 18.80
C TYR A 486 -9.05 -7.83 17.44
N LYS A 487 -10.10 -8.66 17.40
CA LYS A 487 -10.82 -9.01 16.16
C LYS A 487 -12.30 -8.71 16.35
N THR A 488 -12.92 -8.07 15.38
CA THR A 488 -14.37 -7.82 15.40
C THR A 488 -15.05 -8.71 14.38
N GLU A 489 -16.11 -9.40 14.78
CA GLU A 489 -17.00 -10.14 13.91
C GLU A 489 -18.39 -9.48 13.93
N ILE A 490 -18.90 -9.18 12.74
CA ILE A 490 -20.22 -8.57 12.57
C ILE A 490 -21.19 -9.66 12.14
N ILE A 491 -22.19 -9.91 12.97
CA ILE A 491 -23.26 -10.87 12.71
C ILE A 491 -24.48 -10.09 12.25
N ASN A 492 -24.89 -10.31 11.01
CA ASN A 492 -26.03 -9.63 10.41
C ASN A 492 -27.08 -10.67 9.99
N LEU A 493 -28.21 -10.68 10.71
CA LEU A 493 -29.30 -11.64 10.50
C LEU A 493 -30.00 -11.45 9.14
N ARG A 494 -30.08 -10.22 8.61
CA ARG A 494 -30.66 -9.94 7.28
C ARG A 494 -29.85 -10.63 6.18
N SER A 495 -28.52 -10.58 6.31
CA SER A 495 -27.62 -11.25 5.35
C SER A 495 -27.73 -12.77 5.41
N ILE A 496 -27.98 -13.34 6.60
CA ILE A 496 -28.14 -14.78 6.81
C ILE A 496 -29.49 -15.27 6.25
N ALA A 497 -30.55 -14.48 6.38
CA ALA A 497 -31.85 -14.78 5.79
C ALA A 497 -31.85 -14.68 4.25
N GLY A 498 -30.83 -14.03 3.65
CA GLY A 498 -30.85 -13.68 2.23
C GLY A 498 -31.85 -12.57 1.90
N ASP A 499 -32.36 -11.88 2.93
CA ASP A 499 -33.39 -10.86 2.80
C ASP A 499 -32.82 -9.58 2.18
N ARG A 500 -33.36 -9.21 1.02
CA ARG A 500 -33.13 -7.89 0.39
C ARG A 500 -34.24 -6.88 0.72
N GLY A 501 -35.22 -7.27 1.54
CA GLY A 501 -36.41 -6.49 1.88
C GLY A 501 -36.55 -6.20 3.38
N THR A 502 -37.76 -5.82 3.81
CA THR A 502 -38.13 -5.46 5.19
C THR A 502 -38.59 -6.64 6.06
N GLN A 503 -38.59 -7.87 5.55
CA GLN A 503 -39.00 -9.03 6.33
C GLN A 503 -37.96 -9.34 7.41
N LYS A 504 -38.45 -9.62 8.63
CA LYS A 504 -37.64 -9.86 9.83
C LYS A 504 -37.86 -11.30 10.26
N THR A 505 -37.17 -12.22 9.59
CA THR A 505 -37.35 -13.66 9.82
C THR A 505 -36.66 -14.13 11.11
N PHE A 506 -35.54 -13.50 11.46
CA PHE A 506 -34.74 -13.88 12.63
C PHE A 506 -34.69 -12.78 13.71
N ALA A 507 -34.59 -13.21 14.96
CA ALA A 507 -34.35 -12.33 16.10
C ALA A 507 -33.32 -12.95 17.04
N PHE A 508 -32.44 -12.12 17.61
CA PHE A 508 -31.54 -12.56 18.68
C PHE A 508 -32.37 -12.89 19.93
N ALA A 509 -32.21 -14.11 20.42
CA ALA A 509 -32.85 -14.61 21.64
C ALA A 509 -32.25 -15.97 21.98
N ARG A 510 -32.21 -16.31 23.27
CA ARG A 510 -31.83 -17.65 23.74
C ARG A 510 -33.02 -18.60 23.75
N GLU A 511 -32.77 -19.88 23.54
CA GLU A 511 -33.76 -20.95 23.69
C GLU A 511 -34.27 -21.06 25.15
N LYS A 512 -35.54 -21.43 25.31
CA LYS A 512 -36.20 -21.50 26.64
C LYS A 512 -35.61 -22.58 27.55
N ASP A 513 -35.00 -23.62 26.97
CA ASP A 513 -34.42 -24.76 27.68
C ASP A 513 -33.12 -24.41 28.44
N GLY A 514 -32.59 -23.19 28.27
CA GLY A 514 -31.39 -22.73 28.99
C GLY A 514 -30.08 -23.39 28.53
N LYS A 515 -30.06 -24.10 27.41
CA LYS A 515 -28.83 -24.65 26.83
C LYS A 515 -27.83 -23.53 26.54
N ASN A 516 -26.56 -23.78 26.86
CA ASN A 516 -25.44 -22.83 26.70
C ASN A 516 -25.61 -21.50 27.48
N SER A 517 -26.37 -21.51 28.58
CA SER A 517 -26.55 -20.35 29.45
C SER A 517 -25.25 -19.78 30.02
N ASP A 518 -24.18 -20.57 30.07
CA ASP A 518 -22.88 -20.14 30.58
C ASP A 518 -22.18 -19.17 29.62
N PHE A 519 -22.53 -19.25 28.33
CA PHE A 519 -21.95 -18.41 27.28
C PHE A 519 -22.88 -17.29 26.84
N ILE A 520 -24.18 -17.59 26.70
CA ILE A 520 -25.18 -16.73 26.07
C ILE A 520 -26.25 -16.31 27.07
N ASP A 521 -26.53 -15.01 27.13
CA ASP A 521 -27.55 -14.39 27.95
C ASP A 521 -28.96 -14.51 27.32
N ALA A 522 -30.00 -14.09 28.05
CA ALA A 522 -31.40 -14.23 27.62
C ALA A 522 -31.71 -13.52 26.27
N ASP A 523 -30.97 -12.45 25.95
CA ASP A 523 -31.07 -11.69 24.70
C ASP A 523 -30.41 -12.39 23.49
N GLY A 524 -29.80 -13.55 23.69
CA GLY A 524 -29.12 -14.31 22.64
C GLY A 524 -27.68 -13.83 22.37
N LEU A 525 -27.12 -12.96 23.22
CA LEU A 525 -25.77 -12.40 23.08
C LEU A 525 -24.80 -12.97 24.13
N PRO A 526 -23.48 -12.90 23.90
CA PRO A 526 -22.53 -13.50 24.83
C PRO A 526 -22.20 -12.56 25.99
N TYR A 527 -21.89 -13.12 27.16
CA TYR A 527 -21.38 -12.33 28.28
C TYR A 527 -19.99 -11.75 27.96
N ILE A 528 -19.77 -10.49 28.35
CA ILE A 528 -18.47 -9.84 28.24
C ILE A 528 -17.49 -10.48 29.23
N GLY A 529 -16.28 -10.79 28.76
CA GLY A 529 -15.24 -11.47 29.53
C GLY A 529 -15.23 -13.00 29.35
N THR A 530 -16.24 -13.58 28.72
CA THR A 530 -16.31 -15.04 28.51
C THR A 530 -15.15 -15.53 27.66
N ARG A 531 -14.51 -16.61 28.12
CA ARG A 531 -13.46 -17.33 27.40
C ARG A 531 -14.10 -18.23 26.34
N LEU A 532 -13.69 -18.07 25.10
CA LEU A 532 -14.17 -18.81 23.93
C LEU A 532 -13.08 -19.70 23.35
N ASN A 533 -13.43 -20.95 23.07
CA ASN A 533 -12.67 -21.92 22.31
C ASN A 533 -13.39 -22.26 20.99
N TYR A 534 -12.70 -23.01 20.13
CA TYR A 534 -13.27 -23.44 18.85
C TYR A 534 -14.58 -24.21 19.05
N GLY A 535 -15.66 -23.76 18.40
CA GLY A 535 -16.98 -24.38 18.45
C GLY A 535 -17.90 -23.83 19.54
N ASP A 536 -17.40 -23.01 20.46
CA ASP A 536 -18.21 -22.40 21.52
C ASP A 536 -19.25 -21.43 20.93
N PRO A 537 -20.45 -21.33 21.52
CA PRO A 537 -21.51 -20.51 20.96
C PRO A 537 -21.28 -19.02 21.27
N ILE A 538 -21.34 -18.17 20.24
CA ILE A 538 -21.12 -16.71 20.35
C ILE A 538 -22.40 -15.91 20.33
N CYS A 539 -23.44 -16.38 19.65
CA CYS A 539 -24.77 -15.81 19.73
C CYS A 539 -25.83 -16.84 19.33
N CYS A 540 -27.06 -16.59 19.73
CA CYS A 540 -28.23 -17.39 19.40
C CYS A 540 -29.27 -16.50 18.71
N TYR A 541 -29.81 -16.98 17.60
CA TYR A 541 -30.96 -16.36 16.95
C TYR A 541 -32.06 -17.39 16.72
N ILE A 542 -33.31 -16.93 16.82
CA ILE A 542 -34.51 -17.73 16.65
C ILE A 542 -35.21 -17.29 15.37
N ASP A 543 -35.63 -18.28 14.59
CA ASP A 543 -36.55 -18.09 13.48
C ASP A 543 -37.96 -17.85 14.00
N GLN A 544 -38.54 -16.69 13.70
CA GLN A 544 -39.88 -16.35 14.15
C GLN A 544 -40.98 -17.20 13.46
N THR A 545 -40.67 -17.79 12.30
CA THR A 545 -41.62 -18.62 11.56
C THR A 545 -41.64 -20.07 12.04
N THR A 546 -40.45 -20.66 12.25
CA THR A 546 -40.33 -22.07 12.65
C THR A 546 -40.14 -22.26 14.15
N GLY A 547 -39.77 -21.21 14.89
CA GLY A 547 -39.43 -21.28 16.32
C GLY A 547 -38.07 -21.92 16.60
N ASN A 548 -37.31 -22.31 15.58
CA ASN A 548 -36.03 -23.01 15.75
C ASN A 548 -34.91 -22.05 16.13
N ALA A 549 -34.17 -22.39 17.18
CA ALA A 549 -32.98 -21.67 17.62
C ALA A 549 -31.74 -22.18 16.86
N THR A 550 -30.93 -21.25 16.34
CA THR A 550 -29.64 -21.54 15.71
C THR A 550 -28.52 -20.79 16.44
N TYR A 551 -27.45 -21.52 16.76
CA TYR A 551 -26.28 -20.97 17.41
C TYR A 551 -25.19 -20.66 16.39
N VAL A 552 -24.73 -19.42 16.36
CA VAL A 552 -23.47 -19.08 15.68
C VAL A 552 -22.33 -19.51 16.59
N LYS A 553 -21.37 -20.26 16.04
CA LYS A 553 -20.22 -20.79 16.79
C LYS A 553 -18.95 -20.02 16.46
N TYR A 554 -18.06 -19.91 17.44
CA TYR A 554 -16.74 -19.36 17.27
C TYR A 554 -15.88 -20.24 16.37
N LYS A 555 -15.37 -19.68 15.27
CA LYS A 555 -14.66 -20.43 14.21
C LYS A 555 -13.14 -20.38 14.31
N SER A 556 -12.57 -19.60 15.23
CA SER A 556 -11.11 -19.53 15.38
C SER A 556 -10.61 -20.65 16.28
N VAL A 557 -9.44 -21.18 15.95
CA VAL A 557 -8.74 -22.19 16.78
C VAL A 557 -8.11 -21.53 18.03
N GLU A 558 -7.85 -20.23 17.96
CA GLU A 558 -7.22 -19.47 19.03
C GLU A 558 -8.21 -19.14 20.14
N VAL A 559 -7.82 -19.36 21.39
CA VAL A 559 -8.59 -18.94 22.56
C VAL A 559 -8.76 -17.42 22.53
N ALA A 560 -9.99 -16.96 22.74
CA ALA A 560 -10.32 -15.55 22.78
C ALA A 560 -11.21 -15.21 23.97
N PHE A 561 -11.29 -13.93 24.29
CA PHE A 561 -12.20 -13.40 25.30
C PHE A 561 -13.15 -12.41 24.65
N VAL A 562 -14.42 -12.44 25.01
CA VAL A 562 -15.38 -11.42 24.58
C VAL A 562 -14.99 -10.09 25.23
N GLU A 563 -14.62 -9.10 24.43
CA GLU A 563 -14.19 -7.80 24.92
C GLU A 563 -15.34 -6.78 24.93
N ASP A 564 -16.16 -6.79 23.88
CA ASP A 564 -17.21 -5.78 23.68
C ASP A 564 -18.31 -6.35 22.78
N VAL A 565 -19.56 -5.98 23.04
CA VAL A 565 -20.73 -6.39 22.25
C VAL A 565 -21.52 -5.13 21.91
N LYS A 566 -21.55 -4.77 20.63
CA LYS A 566 -22.22 -3.56 20.15
C LYS A 566 -23.48 -3.93 19.36
N LEU A 567 -24.61 -3.42 19.82
CA LEU A 567 -25.89 -3.50 19.11
C LEU A 567 -25.89 -2.45 18.00
N LEU A 568 -26.13 -2.87 16.76
CA LEU A 568 -26.17 -1.99 15.60
C LEU A 568 -27.62 -1.80 15.16
N GLY A 569 -28.24 -0.72 15.64
CA GLY A 569 -29.59 -0.31 15.26
C GLY A 569 -29.66 0.27 13.84
N ASN A 570 -30.88 0.43 13.34
CA ASN A 570 -31.13 1.18 12.10
C ASN A 570 -31.22 2.69 12.37
N ASP A 571 -31.00 3.51 11.36
CA ASP A 571 -31.10 4.98 11.49
C ASP A 571 -32.50 5.45 11.91
N SER A 572 -33.54 4.66 11.60
CA SER A 572 -34.93 5.00 11.96
C SER A 572 -35.28 4.71 13.42
N GLY A 573 -34.45 3.95 14.15
CA GLY A 573 -34.66 3.61 15.57
C GLY A 573 -35.88 2.74 15.90
N THR A 574 -36.68 2.36 14.90
CA THR A 574 -37.94 1.62 15.07
C THR A 574 -37.82 0.13 14.80
N ASP A 575 -36.69 -0.34 14.25
CA ASP A 575 -36.52 -1.76 13.96
C ASP A 575 -36.00 -2.54 15.17
N THR A 576 -36.37 -3.82 15.23
CA THR A 576 -35.72 -4.77 16.12
C THR A 576 -34.25 -4.91 15.73
N ASN A 577 -33.40 -5.20 16.71
CA ASN A 577 -31.98 -5.38 16.45
C ASN A 577 -31.74 -6.57 15.51
N GLN A 578 -31.09 -6.33 14.38
CA GLN A 578 -30.78 -7.33 13.36
C GLN A 578 -29.27 -7.52 13.15
N GLN A 579 -28.46 -6.70 13.81
CA GLN A 579 -27.03 -6.68 13.58
C GLN A 579 -26.27 -6.42 14.88
N VAL A 580 -25.28 -7.26 15.16
CA VAL A 580 -24.42 -7.12 16.35
C VAL A 580 -22.98 -7.23 15.92
N ALA A 581 -22.12 -6.39 16.48
CA ALA A 581 -20.68 -6.49 16.35
C ALA A 581 -20.09 -7.01 17.67
N ILE A 582 -19.49 -8.20 17.62
CA ILE A 582 -18.83 -8.84 18.75
C ILE A 582 -17.32 -8.66 18.57
N LYS A 583 -16.68 -8.03 19.55
CA LYS A 583 -15.23 -7.84 19.58
C LYS A 583 -14.60 -8.88 20.49
N TYR A 584 -13.59 -9.55 19.98
CA TYR A 584 -12.80 -10.53 20.70
C TYR A 584 -11.40 -9.98 21.00
N ARG A 585 -10.87 -10.27 22.18
CA ARG A 585 -9.48 -10.06 22.58
C ARG A 585 -8.75 -11.40 22.63
N ILE A 586 -7.70 -11.53 21.85
CA ILE A 586 -6.86 -12.72 21.75
C ILE A 586 -5.50 -12.40 22.37
N PRO A 587 -5.15 -12.95 23.54
CA PRO A 587 -3.84 -12.74 24.14
C PRO A 587 -2.75 -13.40 23.29
N ARG A 588 -1.64 -12.68 23.07
CA ARG A 588 -0.52 -13.11 22.23
C ARG A 588 0.80 -12.83 22.93
N ASN A 589 1.23 -13.78 23.75
CA ASN A 589 2.56 -13.75 24.33
C ASN A 589 3.61 -14.13 23.27
N PRO A 590 4.87 -13.69 23.42
CA PRO A 590 5.99 -14.19 22.60
C PRO A 590 6.05 -15.72 22.61
N ILE A 591 6.24 -16.31 21.43
CA ILE A 591 6.48 -17.74 21.27
C ILE A 591 7.70 -17.97 20.37
N ILE A 592 8.25 -19.18 20.41
CA ILE A 592 9.32 -19.60 19.49
C ILE A 592 8.85 -19.41 18.04
N GLY A 593 9.73 -18.81 17.26
CA GLY A 593 9.57 -18.48 15.85
C GLY A 593 8.92 -17.12 15.58
N ASP A 594 8.44 -16.42 16.61
CA ASP A 594 8.03 -15.02 16.46
C ASP A 594 9.23 -14.14 16.08
N LYS A 595 8.93 -13.05 15.37
CA LYS A 595 9.94 -12.16 14.82
C LYS A 595 10.04 -10.86 15.61
N PHE A 596 11.28 -10.47 15.87
CA PHE A 596 11.63 -9.22 16.55
C PHE A 596 12.62 -8.46 15.68
N ALA A 597 12.70 -7.15 15.85
CA ALA A 597 13.67 -6.35 15.12
C ALA A 597 14.18 -5.21 16.00
N SER A 598 15.45 -4.85 15.87
CA SER A 598 15.92 -3.52 16.31
C SER A 598 15.51 -2.47 15.27
N ARG A 599 15.73 -1.19 15.58
CA ARG A 599 15.48 -0.07 14.65
C ARG A 599 16.49 0.07 13.51
N HIS A 600 17.33 -0.94 13.28
CA HIS A 600 18.41 -0.90 12.27
C HIS A 600 18.18 -1.92 11.15
N GLY A 601 16.94 -2.37 10.94
CA GLY A 601 16.65 -3.42 9.96
C GLY A 601 17.26 -4.78 10.31
N GLN A 602 17.65 -4.99 11.56
CA GLN A 602 18.13 -6.27 12.10
C GLN A 602 16.94 -7.07 12.62
N LYS A 603 16.35 -7.86 11.73
CA LYS A 603 15.25 -8.75 12.07
C LYS A 603 15.80 -10.10 12.53
N GLY A 604 15.35 -10.54 13.70
CA GLY A 604 15.65 -11.83 14.28
C GLY A 604 14.41 -12.69 14.51
N ILE A 605 14.56 -14.01 14.38
CA ILE A 605 13.54 -14.99 14.76
C ILE A 605 13.89 -15.54 16.14
N CYS A 606 12.95 -15.55 17.08
CA CYS A 606 13.15 -16.21 18.36
C CYS A 606 13.33 -17.72 18.14
N SER A 607 14.53 -18.24 18.32
CA SER A 607 14.81 -19.68 18.14
C SER A 607 14.51 -20.48 19.40
N ILE A 608 14.92 -19.94 20.55
CA ILE A 608 14.74 -20.55 21.86
C ILE A 608 14.57 -19.48 22.93
N MET A 609 13.83 -19.83 23.97
CA MET A 609 13.73 -19.03 25.19
C MET A 609 14.55 -19.74 26.27
N LEU A 610 15.70 -19.18 26.63
CA LEU A 610 16.56 -19.78 27.66
C LEU A 610 16.11 -19.34 29.06
N PRO A 611 16.10 -20.26 30.04
CA PRO A 611 15.94 -19.91 31.45
C PRO A 611 17.00 -18.90 31.90
N GLN A 612 16.67 -18.05 32.87
CA GLN A 612 17.57 -16.99 33.33
C GLN A 612 18.84 -17.56 33.96
N GLU A 613 18.73 -18.72 34.61
CA GLU A 613 19.83 -19.45 35.23
C GLU A 613 20.91 -19.92 34.24
N ASP A 614 20.53 -20.20 32.99
CA ASP A 614 21.47 -20.69 31.97
C ASP A 614 22.11 -19.54 31.16
N LEU A 615 21.57 -18.32 31.27
CA LEU A 615 22.06 -17.15 30.54
C LEU A 615 23.36 -16.61 31.13
N PRO A 616 24.22 -16.00 30.30
CA PRO A 616 25.39 -15.32 30.81
C PRO A 616 24.98 -14.10 31.65
N PHE A 617 25.73 -13.84 32.72
CA PHE A 617 25.47 -12.73 33.64
C PHE A 617 26.71 -11.86 33.84
N THR A 618 26.51 -10.57 34.09
CA THR A 618 27.58 -9.59 34.35
C THR A 618 28.06 -9.64 35.82
N ASP A 619 29.15 -8.91 36.15
CA ASP A 619 29.59 -8.71 37.55
C ASP A 619 28.50 -8.14 38.47
N SER A 620 27.59 -7.33 37.91
CA SER A 620 26.43 -6.76 38.62
C SER A 620 25.26 -7.74 38.76
N GLY A 621 25.37 -8.95 38.19
CA GLY A 621 24.32 -9.97 38.19
C GLY A 621 23.22 -9.73 37.16
N MET A 622 23.43 -8.84 36.18
CA MET A 622 22.45 -8.60 35.11
C MET A 622 22.52 -9.71 34.06
N THR A 623 21.35 -10.20 33.64
CA THR A 623 21.21 -11.13 32.51
C THR A 623 20.57 -10.40 31.33
N PRO A 624 21.00 -10.65 30.07
CA PRO A 624 20.40 -10.01 28.90
C PRO A 624 18.94 -10.45 28.70
N ASP A 625 18.14 -9.58 28.07
CA ASP A 625 16.80 -9.93 27.59
C ASP A 625 16.87 -10.63 26.24
N ILE A 626 17.83 -10.22 25.40
CA ILE A 626 18.06 -10.72 24.05
C ILE A 626 19.55 -11.03 23.89
N ILE A 627 19.88 -12.21 23.39
CA ILE A 627 21.20 -12.51 22.84
C ILE A 627 21.12 -12.39 21.32
N PHE A 628 22.07 -11.63 20.77
CA PHE A 628 22.25 -11.45 19.34
C PHE A 628 23.63 -11.92 18.92
N ASN A 629 23.69 -12.71 17.85
CA ASN A 629 24.95 -13.29 17.41
C ASN A 629 25.84 -12.25 16.69
N PRO A 630 27.13 -12.11 17.06
CA PRO A 630 28.06 -11.17 16.43
C PRO A 630 28.23 -11.38 14.91
N HIS A 631 28.07 -12.62 14.41
CA HIS A 631 28.17 -12.93 12.98
C HIS A 631 27.09 -12.23 12.13
N GLY A 632 26.05 -11.67 12.76
CA GLY A 632 25.02 -10.87 12.10
C GLY A 632 25.45 -9.46 11.71
N PHE A 633 26.61 -8.96 12.18
CA PHE A 633 27.09 -7.61 11.88
C PHE A 633 27.92 -7.49 10.58
N PRO A 634 28.92 -8.36 10.29
CA PRO A 634 29.82 -8.16 9.15
C PRO A 634 29.11 -8.06 7.79
N SER A 635 28.09 -8.89 7.55
CA SER A 635 27.33 -8.88 6.29
C SER A 635 26.28 -7.76 6.20
N ARG A 636 25.92 -7.15 7.33
CA ARG A 636 24.84 -6.17 7.42
C ARG A 636 25.31 -4.74 7.61
N MET A 637 26.48 -4.57 8.21
CA MET A 637 27.12 -3.28 8.45
C MET A 637 26.17 -2.29 9.15
N THR A 638 25.46 -2.76 10.18
CA THR A 638 24.53 -1.96 11.00
C THR A 638 25.23 -1.41 12.23
N ILE A 639 26.20 -0.52 12.02
CA ILE A 639 27.02 0.05 13.09
C ILE A 639 26.19 0.97 14.00
N GLY A 640 25.14 1.60 13.46
CA GLY A 640 24.21 2.41 14.25
C GLY A 640 23.61 1.66 15.44
N MET A 641 23.41 0.34 15.34
CA MET A 641 22.91 -0.47 16.47
C MET A 641 23.93 -0.61 17.60
N MET A 642 25.22 -0.66 17.27
CA MET A 642 26.28 -0.68 18.29
C MET A 642 26.37 0.68 18.99
N ILE A 643 26.29 1.76 18.22
CA ILE A 643 26.23 3.13 18.79
C ILE A 643 24.99 3.30 19.67
N GLU A 644 23.81 2.85 19.21
CA GLU A 644 22.58 2.86 20.02
C GLU A 644 22.76 2.08 21.33
N SER A 645 23.43 0.93 21.30
CA SER A 645 23.70 0.13 22.50
C SER A 645 24.53 0.87 23.55
N MET A 646 25.62 1.53 23.12
CA MET A 646 26.48 2.34 24.00
C MET A 646 25.73 3.56 24.53
N ALA A 647 25.05 4.30 23.64
CA ALA A 647 24.27 5.47 23.99
C ALA A 647 23.14 5.11 24.97
N GLY A 648 22.40 4.03 24.71
CA GLY A 648 21.29 3.56 25.54
C GLY A 648 21.75 3.15 26.94
N LYS A 649 22.91 2.47 27.03
CA LYS A 649 23.52 2.12 28.31
C LYS A 649 23.92 3.35 29.11
N SER A 650 24.66 4.28 28.50
CA SER A 650 25.05 5.54 29.13
C SER A 650 23.83 6.34 29.59
N ALA A 651 22.79 6.40 28.76
CA ALA A 651 21.57 7.12 29.07
C ALA A 651 20.80 6.54 30.26
N ALA A 652 20.71 5.21 30.34
CA ALA A 652 20.06 4.54 31.46
C ALA A 652 20.79 4.78 32.80
N ILE A 653 22.12 4.89 32.78
CA ILE A 653 22.91 5.17 33.98
C ILE A 653 22.77 6.63 34.40
N ASN A 654 22.88 7.56 33.44
CA ASN A 654 22.83 8.99 33.72
C ASN A 654 21.40 9.52 33.92
N GLY A 655 20.37 8.74 33.58
CA GLY A 655 18.96 9.16 33.63
C GLY A 655 18.63 10.22 32.57
N THR A 656 19.34 10.22 31.44
CA THR A 656 19.20 11.21 30.36
C THR A 656 18.67 10.57 29.09
N LEU A 657 18.04 11.35 28.22
CA LEU A 657 17.71 10.93 26.85
C LEU A 657 18.81 11.45 25.91
N TYR A 658 19.24 10.63 24.95
CA TYR A 658 20.21 11.06 23.95
C TYR A 658 19.55 11.28 22.59
N ASP A 659 19.99 12.35 21.93
CA ASP A 659 19.62 12.64 20.56
C ASP A 659 20.31 11.66 19.60
N ALA A 660 19.51 11.09 18.72
CA ALA A 660 19.92 10.12 17.71
C ALA A 660 19.74 10.61 16.28
N THR A 661 19.56 11.92 16.10
CA THR A 661 19.40 12.57 14.80
C THR A 661 20.62 12.29 13.91
N PRO A 662 20.45 11.86 12.64
CA PRO A 662 21.56 11.59 11.76
C PRO A 662 22.31 12.87 11.38
N PHE A 663 23.58 12.74 10.99
CA PHE A 663 24.47 13.84 10.60
C PHE A 663 24.88 14.81 11.72
N THR A 664 24.65 14.43 12.98
CA THR A 664 25.07 15.19 14.17
C THR A 664 26.56 15.03 14.45
N PHE A 665 27.04 13.78 14.42
CA PHE A 665 28.45 13.45 14.60
C PHE A 665 29.25 13.64 13.30
N SER A 666 30.58 13.76 13.43
CA SER A 666 31.50 13.93 12.31
C SER A 666 32.73 13.02 12.47
N GLU A 667 33.63 13.02 11.49
CA GLU A 667 34.88 12.25 11.59
C GLU A 667 35.83 12.80 12.68
N ASN A 668 35.71 14.08 13.03
CA ASN A 668 36.53 14.73 14.07
C ASN A 668 35.89 14.65 15.47
N ASP A 669 34.59 14.41 15.55
CA ASP A 669 33.82 14.29 16.79
C ASP A 669 32.93 13.05 16.66
N THR A 670 33.51 11.91 17.02
CA THR A 670 32.91 10.61 16.76
C THR A 670 31.95 10.21 17.88
N ALA A 671 30.85 9.55 17.51
CA ALA A 671 29.88 9.05 18.48
C ALA A 671 30.50 8.08 19.51
N ILE A 672 31.49 7.30 19.08
CA ILE A 672 32.19 6.32 19.92
C ILE A 672 32.97 7.02 21.03
N GLU A 673 33.71 8.09 20.72
CA GLU A 673 34.45 8.86 21.72
C GLU A 673 33.53 9.56 22.70
N TYR A 674 32.47 10.19 22.18
CA TYR A 674 31.48 10.86 23.02
C TYR A 674 30.84 9.91 24.04
N PHE A 675 30.27 8.79 23.58
CA PHE A 675 29.60 7.84 24.47
C PHE A 675 30.59 7.03 25.32
N GLY A 676 31.79 6.76 24.81
CA GLY A 676 32.83 6.05 25.56
C GLY A 676 33.36 6.85 26.76
N GLU A 677 33.56 8.16 26.60
CA GLU A 677 33.90 9.04 27.73
C GLU A 677 32.76 9.16 28.74
N CYS A 678 31.49 9.13 28.30
CA CYS A 678 30.35 9.07 29.21
C CYS A 678 30.31 7.76 30.01
N LEU A 679 30.54 6.61 29.38
CA LEU A 679 30.57 5.30 30.04
C LEU A 679 31.73 5.20 31.03
N LYS A 680 32.91 5.69 30.66
CA LYS A 680 34.09 5.73 31.53
C LYS A 680 33.86 6.59 32.77
N LYS A 681 33.19 7.74 32.64
CA LYS A 681 32.78 8.57 33.79
C LYS A 681 31.80 7.86 34.71
N ALA A 682 30.95 6.99 34.15
CA ALA A 682 30.02 6.16 34.90
C ALA A 682 30.65 4.90 35.53
N GLY A 683 31.94 4.65 35.31
CA GLY A 683 32.66 3.49 35.85
C GLY A 683 32.53 2.21 35.02
N TYR A 684 32.04 2.30 33.78
CA TYR A 684 32.00 1.19 32.82
C TYR A 684 33.19 1.25 31.86
N ASP A 685 33.40 0.16 31.11
CA ASP A 685 34.38 0.16 30.03
C ASP A 685 34.05 1.20 28.95
N TYR A 686 35.10 1.79 28.37
CA TYR A 686 35.02 2.82 27.36
C TYR A 686 34.31 2.35 26.07
N TYR A 687 34.51 1.10 25.66
CA TYR A 687 33.86 0.53 24.48
C TYR A 687 32.48 -0.07 24.79
N GLY A 688 32.03 0.00 26.04
CA GLY A 688 30.74 -0.54 26.46
C GLY A 688 30.71 -2.06 26.63
N THR A 689 31.87 -2.72 26.60
CA THR A 689 31.97 -4.15 26.95
C THR A 689 31.85 -4.35 28.46
N GLU A 690 31.40 -5.53 28.87
CA GLU A 690 31.36 -5.96 30.27
C GLU A 690 31.88 -7.37 30.41
N ARG A 691 32.60 -7.60 31.50
CA ARG A 691 32.97 -8.94 31.94
C ARG A 691 31.71 -9.73 32.27
N MET A 692 31.59 -10.91 31.67
CA MET A 692 30.45 -11.80 31.83
C MET A 692 30.90 -13.21 32.19
N TYR A 693 30.03 -13.93 32.87
CA TYR A 693 30.22 -15.32 33.30
C TYR A 693 29.22 -16.22 32.59
N SER A 694 29.63 -17.45 32.32
CA SER A 694 28.76 -18.49 31.78
C SER A 694 27.72 -18.91 32.81
N GLY A 695 26.44 -18.86 32.46
CA GLY A 695 25.36 -19.38 33.32
C GLY A 695 25.42 -20.91 33.48
N VAL A 696 26.02 -21.62 32.52
CA VAL A 696 26.10 -23.10 32.54
C VAL A 696 27.29 -23.59 33.38
N SER A 697 28.48 -23.02 33.20
CA SER A 697 29.69 -23.46 33.92
C SER A 697 29.99 -22.64 35.18
N GLY A 698 29.47 -21.41 35.27
CA GLY A 698 29.81 -20.46 36.32
C GLY A 698 31.19 -19.82 36.16
N GLU A 699 31.93 -20.17 35.10
CA GLU A 699 33.26 -19.64 34.81
C GLU A 699 33.16 -18.31 34.06
N GLU A 700 34.20 -17.48 34.21
CA GLU A 700 34.36 -16.25 33.43
C GLU A 700 34.54 -16.57 31.94
N LEU A 701 33.92 -15.77 31.07
CA LEU A 701 34.11 -15.89 29.63
C LEU A 701 35.48 -15.34 29.22
N GLU A 702 36.03 -15.86 28.12
CA GLU A 702 37.39 -15.53 27.66
C GLU A 702 37.59 -14.04 27.31
N ALA A 703 36.53 -13.36 26.89
CA ALA A 703 36.56 -11.96 26.49
C ALA A 703 35.35 -11.20 27.05
N ASP A 704 35.54 -9.90 27.28
CA ASP A 704 34.45 -9.01 27.65
C ASP A 704 33.43 -8.88 26.51
N ILE A 705 32.16 -8.87 26.88
CA ILE A 705 31.05 -8.97 25.96
C ILE A 705 30.43 -7.60 25.75
N PHE A 706 30.15 -7.26 24.50
CA PHE A 706 29.46 -6.02 24.17
C PHE A 706 28.01 -6.09 24.65
N PHE A 707 27.67 -5.25 25.62
CA PHE A 707 26.42 -5.32 26.39
C PHE A 707 25.84 -3.93 26.58
N GLY A 708 24.57 -3.74 26.22
CA GLY A 708 23.92 -2.44 26.34
C GLY A 708 22.42 -2.47 26.04
N LEU A 709 21.83 -1.29 25.87
CA LEU A 709 20.38 -1.12 25.73
C LEU A 709 20.02 -0.71 24.30
N VAL A 710 19.14 -1.48 23.66
CA VAL A 710 18.67 -1.22 22.30
C VAL A 710 17.15 -1.23 22.26
N TYR A 711 16.53 -0.30 21.54
CA TYR A 711 15.08 -0.29 21.38
C TYR A 711 14.62 -1.35 20.38
N TYR A 712 13.73 -2.23 20.83
CA TYR A 712 13.43 -3.47 20.15
C TYR A 712 11.94 -3.60 19.91
N GLN A 713 11.56 -3.89 18.67
CA GLN A 713 10.19 -4.00 18.20
C GLN A 713 9.76 -5.47 18.08
N ARG A 714 8.45 -5.75 18.04
CA ARG A 714 7.88 -7.09 17.79
C ARG A 714 7.04 -7.05 16.52
N LEU A 715 7.28 -7.95 15.57
CA LEU A 715 6.58 -7.96 14.29
C LEU A 715 5.27 -8.75 14.35
N ARG A 716 4.28 -8.36 13.54
CA ARG A 716 2.94 -8.97 13.52
C ARG A 716 2.87 -10.41 12.97
N HIS A 717 3.88 -10.83 12.20
CA HIS A 717 3.85 -12.09 11.46
C HIS A 717 4.25 -13.25 12.37
N MET A 718 3.26 -13.81 13.06
CA MET A 718 3.43 -14.89 14.04
C MET A 718 3.43 -16.29 13.40
N VAL A 719 4.04 -17.25 14.08
CA VAL A 719 4.12 -18.66 13.63
C VAL A 719 2.80 -19.41 13.75
N SER A 720 1.96 -19.05 14.73
CA SER A 720 0.59 -19.57 14.86
C SER A 720 -0.22 -19.44 13.56
N ASP A 721 0.07 -18.39 12.78
CA ASP A 721 -0.66 -18.05 11.57
C ASP A 721 -0.12 -18.82 10.35
N LYS A 722 0.90 -19.68 10.52
CA LYS A 722 1.62 -20.33 9.42
C LYS A 722 1.59 -21.85 9.42
N TYR A 723 1.70 -22.51 10.59
CA TYR A 723 1.74 -23.97 10.60
C TYR A 723 0.42 -24.57 10.07
N GLN A 724 0.51 -25.70 9.37
CA GLN A 724 -0.61 -26.49 8.88
C GLN A 724 -0.25 -27.97 8.91
N VAL A 725 -1.21 -28.81 9.25
CA VAL A 725 -1.07 -30.27 9.26
C VAL A 725 -2.37 -30.89 8.77
N ARG A 726 -2.26 -31.95 7.97
CA ARG A 726 -3.42 -32.69 7.44
C ARG A 726 -3.05 -34.17 7.36
N THR A 727 -3.91 -35.02 7.91
CA THR A 727 -3.88 -36.47 7.70
C THR A 727 -4.86 -36.84 6.60
N THR A 728 -6.15 -36.64 6.85
CA THR A 728 -7.26 -36.69 5.89
C THR A 728 -8.07 -35.41 5.97
N GLY A 729 -9.03 -35.20 5.07
CA GLY A 729 -9.83 -33.98 5.11
C GLY A 729 -10.76 -33.83 3.93
N PRO A 730 -11.44 -32.69 3.82
CA PRO A 730 -12.34 -32.42 2.71
C PRO A 730 -11.59 -32.52 1.38
N VAL A 731 -12.31 -33.05 0.40
CA VAL A 731 -11.87 -33.20 -0.99
C VAL A 731 -12.79 -32.39 -1.89
N ASP A 732 -12.24 -31.91 -2.98
CA ASP A 732 -13.00 -31.24 -4.01
C ASP A 732 -13.95 -32.25 -4.69
N PRO A 733 -15.25 -31.93 -4.84
CA PRO A 733 -16.21 -32.88 -5.41
C PRO A 733 -15.92 -33.29 -6.85
N LEU A 734 -15.30 -32.39 -7.64
CA LEU A 734 -15.03 -32.60 -9.07
C LEU A 734 -13.81 -33.48 -9.29
N THR A 735 -12.74 -33.22 -8.57
CA THR A 735 -11.43 -33.89 -8.75
C THR A 735 -11.15 -34.98 -7.73
N ARG A 736 -11.91 -35.02 -6.62
CA ARG A 736 -11.62 -35.82 -5.41
C ARG A 736 -10.26 -35.55 -4.76
N GLN A 737 -9.57 -34.51 -5.20
CA GLN A 737 -8.29 -34.10 -4.61
C GLN A 737 -8.49 -33.27 -3.33
N PRO A 738 -7.50 -33.25 -2.41
CA PRO A 738 -7.48 -32.36 -1.27
C PRO A 738 -7.82 -30.89 -1.61
N VAL A 739 -8.81 -30.31 -0.92
CA VAL A 739 -9.15 -28.89 -1.14
C VAL A 739 -8.00 -27.94 -0.80
N LYS A 740 -8.01 -26.74 -1.37
CA LYS A 740 -7.06 -25.68 -1.03
C LYS A 740 -7.46 -24.92 0.24
N GLY A 741 -6.47 -24.66 1.09
CA GLY A 741 -6.53 -23.62 2.12
C GLY A 741 -6.55 -24.16 3.55
N ARG A 742 -5.65 -23.63 4.39
CA ARG A 742 -5.45 -24.04 5.78
C ARG A 742 -6.72 -24.00 6.65
N LYS A 743 -7.55 -22.96 6.52
CA LYS A 743 -8.78 -22.82 7.32
C LYS A 743 -9.88 -23.84 6.96
N ARG A 744 -9.69 -24.60 5.89
CA ARG A 744 -10.60 -25.64 5.41
C ARG A 744 -9.95 -27.03 5.47
N ASP A 745 -8.92 -27.18 6.31
CA ASP A 745 -8.10 -28.39 6.38
C ASP A 745 -7.58 -28.85 5.02
N GLY A 746 -7.17 -27.86 4.22
CA GLY A 746 -6.68 -28.08 2.87
C GLY A 746 -5.32 -28.80 2.83
N GLY A 747 -5.07 -29.50 1.73
CA GLY A 747 -3.82 -30.23 1.51
C GLY A 747 -2.62 -29.34 1.20
N VAL A 748 -1.41 -29.88 1.39
CA VAL A 748 -0.16 -29.29 0.90
C VAL A 748 -0.01 -29.67 -0.57
N ARG A 749 0.26 -28.68 -1.43
CA ARG A 749 0.45 -28.93 -2.85
C ARG A 749 1.84 -29.52 -3.09
N PHE A 750 1.89 -30.70 -3.68
CA PHE A 750 3.08 -31.27 -4.28
C PHE A 750 3.13 -30.80 -5.74
N GLY A 751 4.12 -29.97 -6.09
CA GLY A 751 4.20 -29.29 -7.37
C GLY A 751 5.04 -30.04 -8.39
N GLU A 752 5.25 -29.37 -9.53
CA GLU A 752 6.04 -29.90 -10.64
C GLU A 752 7.52 -30.02 -10.28
N MET A 753 8.07 -29.03 -9.57
CA MET A 753 9.48 -29.05 -9.14
C MET A 753 9.76 -30.20 -8.18
N GLU A 754 8.83 -30.49 -7.26
CA GLU A 754 8.98 -31.61 -6.33
C GLU A 754 8.82 -32.96 -7.04
N ARG A 755 7.95 -33.05 -8.06
CA ARG A 755 7.83 -34.23 -8.94
C ARG A 755 9.17 -34.51 -9.62
N ASP A 756 9.74 -33.50 -10.26
CA ASP A 756 10.99 -33.64 -11.02
C ASP A 756 12.17 -34.03 -10.11
N ALA A 757 12.19 -33.51 -8.87
CA ALA A 757 13.17 -33.91 -7.87
C ALA A 757 13.06 -35.41 -7.54
N LEU A 758 11.86 -35.95 -7.31
CA LEU A 758 11.69 -37.39 -7.03
C LEU A 758 12.02 -38.28 -8.22
N ILE A 759 11.71 -37.83 -9.45
CA ILE A 759 12.08 -38.53 -10.68
C ILE A 759 13.61 -38.57 -10.80
N ALA A 760 14.30 -37.45 -10.55
CA ALA A 760 15.76 -37.38 -10.58
C ALA A 760 16.42 -38.30 -9.54
N HIS A 761 15.80 -38.46 -8.37
CA HIS A 761 16.25 -39.43 -7.35
C HIS A 761 15.92 -40.90 -7.68
N GLY A 762 15.10 -41.17 -8.71
CA GLY A 762 14.68 -42.52 -9.07
C GLY A 762 13.71 -43.16 -8.08
N THR A 763 13.10 -42.39 -7.18
CA THR A 763 12.21 -42.92 -6.12
C THR A 763 10.77 -43.06 -6.60
N ALA A 764 10.52 -43.97 -7.55
CA ALA A 764 9.21 -44.15 -8.17
C ALA A 764 8.10 -44.50 -7.16
N GLY A 765 8.40 -45.27 -6.11
CA GLY A 765 7.44 -45.61 -5.06
C GLY A 765 6.92 -44.38 -4.29
N LEU A 766 7.80 -43.43 -3.96
CA LEU A 766 7.40 -42.18 -3.31
C LEU A 766 6.59 -41.29 -4.26
N LEU A 767 6.95 -41.27 -5.53
CA LEU A 767 6.22 -40.51 -6.54
C LEU A 767 4.78 -41.01 -6.67
N GLN A 768 4.61 -42.32 -6.80
CA GLN A 768 3.29 -42.97 -6.85
C GLN A 768 2.50 -42.74 -5.57
N ASP A 769 3.15 -42.86 -4.41
CA ASP A 769 2.48 -42.62 -3.13
C ASP A 769 1.96 -41.18 -3.00
N ARG A 770 2.77 -40.18 -3.36
CA ARG A 770 2.40 -38.76 -3.22
C ARG A 770 1.40 -38.27 -4.26
N LEU A 771 1.56 -38.65 -5.53
CA LEU A 771 0.71 -38.17 -6.63
C LEU A 771 -0.56 -39.00 -6.83
N PHE A 772 -0.55 -40.27 -6.43
CA PHE A 772 -1.68 -41.17 -6.64
C PHE A 772 -2.33 -41.58 -5.31
N MET A 773 -1.64 -42.38 -4.48
CA MET A 773 -2.23 -43.02 -3.30
C MET A 773 -2.74 -42.01 -2.26
N CYS A 774 -1.99 -40.94 -2.02
CA CYS A 774 -2.32 -39.90 -1.03
C CYS A 774 -3.15 -38.73 -1.59
N SER A 775 -3.58 -38.79 -2.86
CA SER A 775 -4.30 -37.70 -3.53
C SER A 775 -5.71 -38.13 -3.94
N ASP A 776 -5.84 -38.83 -5.06
CA ASP A 776 -7.11 -39.12 -5.73
C ASP A 776 -7.14 -40.54 -6.31
N ALA A 777 -6.43 -41.48 -5.68
CA ALA A 777 -6.54 -42.89 -6.01
C ALA A 777 -8.00 -43.37 -5.95
N SER A 778 -8.48 -43.94 -7.05
CA SER A 778 -9.85 -44.42 -7.16
C SER A 778 -9.95 -45.70 -7.96
N GLN A 779 -10.74 -46.63 -7.46
CA GLN A 779 -11.12 -47.84 -8.18
C GLN A 779 -12.26 -47.52 -9.15
N GLN A 780 -12.03 -47.73 -10.45
CA GLN A 780 -13.01 -47.47 -11.50
C GLN A 780 -13.21 -48.70 -12.38
N HIS A 781 -14.46 -48.92 -12.79
CA HIS A 781 -14.80 -49.96 -13.75
C HIS A 781 -14.54 -49.47 -15.18
N VAL A 782 -13.88 -50.30 -15.98
CA VAL A 782 -13.61 -50.05 -17.40
C VAL A 782 -14.05 -51.27 -18.21
N CYS A 783 -14.62 -51.06 -19.39
CA CYS A 783 -14.95 -52.18 -20.27
C CYS A 783 -13.75 -52.53 -21.15
N ALA A 784 -13.21 -53.74 -21.03
CA ALA A 784 -12.11 -54.24 -21.84
C ALA A 784 -12.46 -54.33 -23.33
N LYS A 785 -13.73 -54.61 -23.66
CA LYS A 785 -14.19 -54.78 -25.06
C LYS A 785 -14.29 -53.48 -25.85
N CYS A 786 -14.85 -52.41 -25.27
CA CYS A 786 -14.89 -51.09 -25.93
C CYS A 786 -13.84 -50.11 -25.42
N GLN A 787 -12.97 -50.52 -24.50
CA GLN A 787 -11.85 -49.75 -23.98
C GLN A 787 -12.27 -48.39 -23.37
N ASN A 788 -13.51 -48.28 -22.92
CA ASN A 788 -14.09 -47.02 -22.46
C ASN A 788 -14.33 -47.03 -20.95
N LEU A 789 -13.87 -45.98 -20.28
CA LEU A 789 -14.00 -45.76 -18.84
C LEU A 789 -15.39 -45.30 -18.39
N LEU A 790 -16.12 -44.60 -19.26
CA LEU A 790 -17.40 -43.97 -18.92
C LEU A 790 -18.60 -44.84 -19.27
N SER A 791 -18.40 -45.91 -20.03
CA SER A 791 -19.45 -46.80 -20.52
C SER A 791 -20.01 -47.78 -19.47
N PRO A 792 -19.26 -48.24 -18.43
CA PRO A 792 -19.80 -49.13 -17.41
C PRO A 792 -20.82 -48.42 -16.52
N ILE A 793 -22.00 -49.03 -16.39
CA ILE A 793 -23.09 -48.55 -15.53
C ILE A 793 -23.57 -49.66 -14.61
N LEU A 794 -23.93 -49.31 -13.38
CA LEU A 794 -24.51 -50.24 -12.43
C LEU A 794 -26.00 -50.41 -12.74
N LYS A 795 -26.43 -51.62 -13.10
CA LYS A 795 -27.85 -51.96 -13.30
C LYS A 795 -28.34 -52.80 -12.13
N ASN A 796 -29.59 -52.55 -11.71
CA ASN A 796 -30.30 -53.45 -10.80
C ASN A 796 -30.89 -54.59 -11.64
N GLN A 797 -30.59 -55.83 -11.27
CA GLN A 797 -31.27 -57.00 -11.82
C GLN A 797 -32.26 -57.55 -10.78
N GLU A 798 -33.45 -57.90 -11.25
CA GLU A 798 -34.45 -58.63 -10.47
C GLU A 798 -34.13 -60.12 -10.48
N SER A 799 -34.17 -60.76 -9.31
CA SER A 799 -33.98 -62.21 -9.23
C SER A 799 -35.15 -62.94 -9.90
N PRO A 800 -34.92 -63.87 -10.85
CA PRO A 800 -35.98 -64.67 -11.44
C PRO A 800 -36.66 -65.63 -10.45
N PHE A 801 -36.15 -65.77 -9.23
CA PHE A 801 -36.65 -66.68 -8.21
C PHE A 801 -37.15 -66.00 -6.92
N ASN A 802 -36.96 -64.68 -6.75
CA ASN A 802 -37.36 -63.99 -5.52
C ASN A 802 -37.58 -62.48 -5.74
N VAL A 803 -38.84 -62.05 -5.74
CA VAL A 803 -39.30 -60.68 -6.07
C VAL A 803 -38.79 -59.61 -5.07
N HIS A 804 -38.15 -60.01 -3.98
CA HIS A 804 -37.63 -59.10 -2.94
C HIS A 804 -36.09 -59.08 -2.81
N LYS A 805 -35.35 -59.69 -3.74
CA LYS A 805 -33.87 -59.66 -3.74
C LYS A 805 -33.36 -59.07 -5.05
N GLU A 806 -33.04 -57.78 -5.00
CA GLU A 806 -32.28 -57.09 -6.04
C GLU A 806 -30.78 -57.32 -5.82
N TRP A 807 -30.06 -57.62 -6.90
CA TRP A 807 -28.60 -57.62 -6.92
C TRP A 807 -28.10 -56.68 -8.01
N LYS A 808 -26.99 -55.99 -7.73
CA LYS A 808 -26.44 -54.94 -8.58
C LYS A 808 -25.27 -55.48 -9.37
N GLU A 809 -25.28 -55.24 -10.67
CA GLU A 809 -24.29 -55.77 -11.60
C GLU A 809 -23.82 -54.68 -12.56
N TRP A 810 -22.50 -54.63 -12.82
CA TRP A 810 -21.90 -53.62 -13.69
C TRP A 810 -21.97 -54.07 -15.14
N THR A 811 -22.70 -53.34 -15.98
CA THR A 811 -22.82 -53.68 -17.40
C THR A 811 -22.31 -52.53 -18.25
N CYS A 812 -21.56 -52.83 -19.31
CA CYS A 812 -21.15 -51.82 -20.27
C CYS A 812 -22.35 -51.37 -21.12
N ARG A 813 -22.66 -50.08 -21.12
CA ARG A 813 -23.77 -49.53 -21.92
C ARG A 813 -23.55 -49.67 -23.43
N LEU A 814 -22.31 -49.59 -23.90
CA LEU A 814 -21.98 -49.64 -25.33
C LEU A 814 -21.91 -51.08 -25.86
N CYS A 815 -21.39 -52.01 -25.07
CA CYS A 815 -21.20 -53.41 -25.48
C CYS A 815 -22.32 -54.36 -25.03
N GLY A 816 -23.09 -53.98 -24.02
CA GLY A 816 -24.07 -54.86 -23.35
C GLY A 816 -23.45 -55.99 -22.53
N SER A 817 -22.12 -56.12 -22.52
CA SER A 817 -21.38 -57.16 -21.80
C SER A 817 -21.16 -56.78 -20.33
N ASN A 818 -21.27 -57.79 -19.47
CA ASN A 818 -20.89 -57.75 -18.06
C ASN A 818 -19.52 -58.40 -17.84
N GLU A 819 -19.23 -59.49 -18.57
CA GLU A 819 -18.00 -60.27 -18.44
C GLU A 819 -16.74 -59.45 -18.76
N ASP A 820 -16.87 -58.46 -19.66
CA ASP A 820 -15.76 -57.61 -20.09
C ASP A 820 -15.54 -56.37 -19.20
N VAL A 821 -16.22 -56.26 -18.04
CA VAL A 821 -16.07 -55.11 -17.14
C VAL A 821 -15.05 -55.44 -16.06
N VAL A 822 -13.90 -54.76 -16.09
CA VAL A 822 -12.79 -54.96 -15.15
C VAL A 822 -12.64 -53.76 -14.22
N LEU A 823 -12.13 -53.99 -13.02
CA LEU A 823 -11.85 -52.96 -12.01
C LEU A 823 -10.36 -52.60 -12.05
N ILE A 824 -10.04 -51.32 -12.23
CA ILE A 824 -8.67 -50.82 -12.24
C ILE A 824 -8.49 -49.64 -11.29
N ASP A 825 -7.28 -49.46 -10.80
CA ASP A 825 -6.87 -48.32 -9.99
C ASP A 825 -6.38 -47.18 -10.90
N ILE A 826 -7.12 -46.06 -10.93
CA ILE A 826 -6.75 -44.87 -11.71
C ILE A 826 -6.99 -43.58 -10.93
N PRO A 827 -6.26 -42.49 -11.23
CA PRO A 827 -6.51 -41.20 -10.62
C PRO A 827 -7.93 -40.75 -10.97
N TYR A 828 -8.71 -40.30 -9.98
CA TYR A 828 -10.08 -39.88 -10.22
C TYR A 828 -10.15 -38.73 -11.25
N VAL A 829 -9.15 -37.86 -11.27
CA VAL A 829 -9.06 -36.77 -12.26
C VAL A 829 -9.00 -37.28 -13.71
N LEU A 830 -8.52 -38.51 -13.95
CA LEU A 830 -8.53 -39.11 -15.29
C LEU A 830 -9.96 -39.37 -15.79
N ARG A 831 -10.85 -39.82 -14.90
CA ARG A 831 -12.28 -39.98 -15.23
C ARG A 831 -12.91 -38.65 -15.60
N TYR A 832 -12.58 -37.59 -14.87
CA TYR A 832 -13.03 -36.25 -15.19
C TYR A 832 -12.50 -35.77 -16.55
N LEU A 833 -11.22 -35.98 -16.83
CA LEU A 833 -10.62 -35.67 -18.13
C LEU A 833 -11.31 -36.40 -19.29
N CYS A 834 -11.56 -37.71 -19.15
CA CYS A 834 -12.29 -38.47 -20.17
C CYS A 834 -13.71 -37.93 -20.40
N ALA A 835 -14.39 -37.44 -19.35
CA ALA A 835 -15.73 -36.87 -19.48
C ALA A 835 -15.72 -35.52 -20.22
N GLU A 836 -14.76 -34.64 -19.91
CA GLU A 836 -14.57 -33.36 -20.61
C GLU A 836 -14.16 -33.56 -22.08
N LEU A 837 -13.28 -34.53 -22.35
CA LEU A 837 -12.90 -34.88 -23.72
C LEU A 837 -14.11 -35.42 -24.51
N ALA A 838 -14.92 -36.28 -23.89
CA ALA A 838 -16.15 -36.78 -24.51
C ALA A 838 -17.16 -35.65 -24.80
N ALA A 839 -17.23 -34.61 -23.96
CA ALA A 839 -18.08 -33.43 -24.19
C ALA A 839 -17.68 -32.64 -25.46
N VAL A 840 -16.42 -32.74 -25.89
CA VAL A 840 -15.89 -32.15 -27.14
C VAL A 840 -15.78 -33.21 -28.26
N ASN A 841 -16.46 -34.36 -28.12
CA ASN A 841 -16.45 -35.49 -29.06
C ASN A 841 -15.09 -36.15 -29.27
N ILE A 842 -14.20 -36.10 -28.28
CA ILE A 842 -12.93 -36.84 -28.28
C ILE A 842 -13.11 -38.09 -27.43
N THR A 843 -12.94 -39.26 -28.03
CA THR A 843 -13.01 -40.54 -27.33
C THR A 843 -11.60 -40.97 -26.88
N VAL A 844 -11.47 -41.33 -25.60
CA VAL A 844 -10.26 -41.95 -25.05
C VAL A 844 -10.48 -43.45 -24.95
N ASN A 845 -9.66 -44.22 -25.67
CA ASN A 845 -9.65 -45.68 -25.59
C ASN A 845 -8.48 -46.12 -24.70
N MET A 846 -8.77 -46.90 -23.66
CA MET A 846 -7.79 -47.50 -22.77
C MET A 846 -7.65 -48.99 -23.07
N GLU A 847 -6.52 -49.37 -23.67
CA GLU A 847 -6.14 -50.76 -23.84
C GLU A 847 -5.74 -51.35 -22.48
N ILE A 848 -6.51 -52.33 -22.02
CA ILE A 848 -6.22 -53.04 -20.78
C ILE A 848 -5.47 -54.31 -21.17
N GLY A 849 -4.18 -54.34 -20.90
CA GLY A 849 -3.35 -55.52 -21.08
C GLY A 849 -3.23 -56.33 -19.78
N ASP A 850 -2.99 -57.63 -19.92
CA ASP A 850 -2.53 -58.46 -18.81
C ASP A 850 -1.07 -58.08 -18.50
N PHE A 851 -0.88 -57.19 -17.54
CA PHE A 851 0.45 -56.95 -16.98
C PHE A 851 0.79 -58.11 -16.03
N MET A 852 1.61 -59.04 -16.52
CA MET A 852 2.35 -60.01 -15.70
C MET A 852 3.44 -59.32 -14.87
#